data_AF-A0A942JBV4-F1
#
_entry.id   AF-A0A942JBV4-F1
#
_cell.length_a   1.000
_cell.length_b   1.000
_cell.length_c   1.000
_cell.angle_alpha   90.00
_cell.angle_beta   90.00
_cell.angle_gamma   90.00
#
_symmetry.space_group_name_H-M   'P 1'
#
loop_
_entity.id
_entity.type
_entity.pdbx_description
1 polymer ?
#
loop_
_entity_poly.entity_id
_entity_poly.type
_entity_poly.pdbx_seq_one_letter_code
_entity_poly.pdbx_strand_id
1 'polypeptide(L)'
;MGPRVALAFATAAALVLAMLVPTTAAALEDGRRAAFAEGFETGTDTWVSGGDYGTITRVTSGTGAVVSASGAAHAVVRESQPGSGPYSRLGGYRDTWVGTWGTSLSIHLDPAWASGAGFDYSVAASDSDGLHRRDFIFHVTSDEGVLHIDASNNSDTGGAPKPVASMSDASRTVEDAGWYRFDHVFRDQDGKLAVDLVVTPVAGGDAVFSTTRTTELDDIAAVGGNRYAWFTLIEVIDGLAIDDHVRWVTEGGLDAVNGAATTTTMMELIRTHREVLGLDAASLARHDALPLGQGRQQAVAAALVGAKLLVGGSYTTLAQVREVFDFAAAEEHTKFELINAIDQATAVAEIAEGLSTHAGPLAAMRRHSVQTFRDAGLTAQANELESNNYARMVFRLADASPSLVTTVAEGLLAARGSGKFLGVVQIADAAMALPVMQPVQVLRGGDVVAGHGSIQSAVSAAVAGDAITVAAGTYLENVRVDHVDGVTIRAATDERPRIVGVDGNSRRRVVDIGASDVAFLGFEISGPSNYVGIAIPGTNATIVGNVISDVVTGIQTNTPSDREGGNTITGNVIDGTSVGISLQNRGSTVTDNDVVGATLEAVASSASGNTITGNRFSVAGAGKLAVAYAGATLDVARNWWGSNARPSDALLSGDVVVSPWCTTSSCVAVTDGTPPPVIA
;
A
#
# COMPACT_ATOMS: atom_id res chain seq x y z
N MET A 1 12.04 35.14 15.36
CA MET A 1 10.64 35.06 15.84
C MET A 1 9.82 34.44 14.73
N GLY A 2 9.33 33.22 14.96
CA GLY A 2 8.40 32.47 14.11
C GLY A 2 8.33 31.00 14.55
N PRO A 3 7.95 30.70 15.81
CA PRO A 3 8.24 29.42 16.43
C PRO A 3 6.96 28.77 16.97
N ARG A 4 6.30 27.94 16.16
CA ARG A 4 5.39 26.84 16.56
C ARG A 4 4.87 26.20 15.27
N VAL A 5 4.89 24.86 15.20
CA VAL A 5 4.36 23.98 14.12
C VAL A 5 5.35 23.51 13.02
N ALA A 6 6.67 23.58 13.25
CA ALA A 6 7.66 22.80 12.49
C ALA A 6 7.99 21.43 13.16
N LEU A 7 7.01 20.80 13.81
CA LEU A 7 7.16 19.59 14.64
C LEU A 7 5.80 18.84 14.56
N ALA A 8 5.62 17.60 14.07
CA ALA A 8 6.53 16.47 13.96
C ALA A 8 6.00 15.39 12.97
N PHE A 9 6.94 14.66 12.36
CA PHE A 9 6.85 13.35 11.66
C PHE A 9 6.02 13.18 10.37
N ALA A 10 6.77 12.94 9.28
CA ALA A 10 6.29 12.46 7.98
C ALA A 10 5.84 10.98 8.03
N THR A 11 4.67 10.74 8.60
CA THR A 11 3.89 9.52 8.43
C THR A 11 2.43 9.91 8.51
N ALA A 12 1.80 10.10 7.35
CA ALA A 12 0.38 10.39 7.26
C ALA A 12 -0.24 9.38 6.29
N ALA A 13 -0.74 8.31 6.90
CA ALA A 13 -1.70 7.36 6.36
C ALA A 13 -3.04 8.09 6.17
N ALA A 14 -3.64 8.14 4.99
CA ALA A 14 -4.36 7.10 4.23
C ALA A 14 -5.89 7.25 4.37
N LEU A 15 -6.46 7.71 3.27
CA LEU A 15 -7.82 7.67 2.71
C LEU A 15 -9.09 7.86 3.57
N VAL A 16 -9.80 8.95 3.25
CA VAL A 16 -11.26 9.08 3.28
C VAL A 16 -11.74 8.98 1.83
N LEU A 17 -12.28 7.82 1.38
CA LEU A 17 -13.30 7.77 0.31
C LEU A 17 -13.93 6.38 0.05
N ALA A 18 -13.41 5.29 0.62
CA ALA A 18 -13.89 3.95 0.27
C ALA A 18 -14.89 3.32 1.29
N MET A 19 -15.76 4.08 1.95
CA MET A 19 -16.86 3.49 2.75
C MET A 19 -18.12 4.36 2.74
N LEU A 20 -18.83 4.36 1.60
CA LEU A 20 -20.28 4.61 1.58
C LEU A 20 -21.07 3.33 1.26
N VAL A 21 -20.47 2.16 1.49
CA VAL A 21 -21.16 0.87 1.34
C VAL A 21 -21.06 0.13 2.67
N PRO A 22 -22.17 -0.09 3.39
CA PRO A 22 -22.17 -0.90 4.59
C PRO A 22 -21.93 -2.36 4.17
N THR A 23 -20.75 -2.90 4.48
CA THR A 23 -20.59 -4.35 4.55
C THR A 23 -21.12 -4.80 5.90
N THR A 24 -22.18 -5.60 5.85
CA THR A 24 -22.96 -6.09 6.98
C THR A 24 -22.12 -6.99 7.89
N ALA A 25 -21.54 -6.42 8.94
CA ALA A 25 -21.57 -7.04 10.26
C ALA A 25 -22.68 -6.29 11.00
N ALA A 26 -23.79 -6.96 11.33
CA ALA A 26 -24.95 -6.33 11.94
C ALA A 26 -24.52 -5.60 13.22
N ALA A 27 -24.46 -4.27 13.16
CA ALA A 27 -24.47 -3.43 14.35
C ALA A 27 -25.80 -3.70 15.04
N LEU A 28 -25.77 -3.96 16.35
CA LEU A 28 -26.99 -3.86 17.14
C LEU A 28 -27.37 -2.38 17.11
N GLU A 29 -28.62 -2.04 16.78
CA GLU A 29 -29.12 -0.67 16.88
C GLU A 29 -28.79 -0.14 18.30
N ASP A 30 -28.31 1.12 18.41
CA ASP A 30 -27.91 1.79 19.67
C ASP A 30 -26.42 1.71 20.10
N GLY A 31 -25.46 1.62 19.17
CA GLY A 31 -24.02 1.80 19.47
C GLY A 31 -23.34 0.63 20.20
N ARG A 32 -23.96 -0.56 20.17
CA ARG A 32 -23.47 -1.80 20.78
C ARG A 32 -22.88 -2.72 19.72
N ARG A 33 -21.68 -3.25 19.96
CA ARG A 33 -21.05 -4.26 19.10
C ARG A 33 -21.10 -5.64 19.74
N ALA A 34 -21.58 -6.65 19.02
CA ALA A 34 -21.47 -8.04 19.43
C ALA A 34 -19.99 -8.47 19.52
N ALA A 35 -19.60 -8.94 20.70
CA ALA A 35 -18.28 -9.47 21.02
C ALA A 35 -18.31 -10.99 21.25
N PHE A 36 -19.49 -11.59 21.36
CA PHE A 36 -19.79 -13.03 21.31
C PHE A 36 -21.25 -13.17 20.86
N ALA A 37 -21.58 -14.16 20.04
CA ALA A 37 -22.94 -14.44 19.59
C ALA A 37 -23.13 -15.93 19.35
N GLU A 38 -24.24 -16.48 19.83
CA GLU A 38 -24.70 -17.85 19.60
C GLU A 38 -26.22 -17.83 19.39
N GLY A 39 -26.65 -18.01 18.14
CA GLY A 39 -28.07 -18.20 17.77
C GLY A 39 -28.43 -19.67 17.56
N PHE A 40 -27.54 -20.60 17.89
CA PHE A 40 -27.74 -22.05 17.77
C PHE A 40 -28.04 -22.55 16.36
N GLU A 41 -27.68 -21.77 15.32
CA GLU A 41 -27.90 -22.14 13.92
C GLU A 41 -27.02 -23.30 13.47
N THR A 42 -25.85 -23.49 14.08
CA THR A 42 -24.86 -24.51 13.68
C THR A 42 -24.56 -25.54 14.76
N GLY A 43 -24.80 -25.25 16.04
CA GLY A 43 -24.47 -26.16 17.15
C GLY A 43 -24.71 -25.53 18.52
N THR A 44 -24.16 -26.16 19.56
CA THR A 44 -24.25 -25.72 20.97
C THR A 44 -22.88 -25.67 21.66
N ASP A 45 -21.79 -25.80 20.91
CA ASP A 45 -20.41 -25.97 21.43
C ASP A 45 -19.91 -24.78 22.26
N THR A 46 -20.55 -23.61 22.14
CA THR A 46 -20.25 -22.42 22.94
C THR A 46 -20.80 -22.46 24.37
N TRP A 47 -21.59 -23.49 24.68
CA TRP A 47 -22.13 -23.80 26.00
C TRP A 47 -21.51 -25.09 26.55
N VAL A 48 -21.14 -25.06 27.82
CA VAL A 48 -20.70 -26.22 28.58
C VAL A 48 -21.93 -26.93 29.14
N SER A 49 -21.99 -28.24 28.92
CA SER A 49 -23.04 -29.14 29.39
C SER A 49 -22.46 -30.55 29.63
N GLY A 50 -23.26 -31.44 30.19
CA GLY A 50 -22.87 -32.80 30.58
C GLY A 50 -22.38 -32.88 32.02
N GLY A 51 -22.31 -34.10 32.56
CA GLY A 51 -22.02 -34.33 33.98
C GLY A 51 -23.02 -33.61 34.88
N ASP A 52 -22.51 -32.76 35.75
CA ASP A 52 -23.28 -31.96 36.71
C ASP A 52 -23.92 -30.70 36.09
N TYR A 53 -23.65 -30.38 34.80
CA TYR A 53 -24.11 -29.16 34.13
C TYR A 53 -25.27 -29.37 33.15
N GLY A 54 -26.10 -30.39 33.38
CA GLY A 54 -27.29 -30.63 32.58
C GLY A 54 -27.03 -30.95 31.09
N THR A 55 -28.03 -30.70 30.26
CA THR A 55 -27.98 -30.94 28.81
C THR A 55 -28.43 -29.71 28.04
N ILE A 56 -27.78 -29.43 26.91
CA ILE A 56 -28.23 -28.45 25.91
C ILE A 56 -28.39 -29.15 24.57
N THR A 57 -29.56 -29.03 23.94
CA THR A 57 -29.87 -29.69 22.67
C THR A 57 -30.36 -28.67 21.65
N ARG A 58 -29.69 -28.59 20.50
CA ARG A 58 -30.17 -27.81 19.35
C ARG A 58 -31.40 -28.50 18.74
N VAL A 59 -32.46 -27.74 18.53
CA VAL A 59 -33.71 -28.20 17.89
C VAL A 59 -34.09 -27.26 16.74
N THR A 60 -34.84 -27.77 15.76
CA THR A 60 -35.34 -26.95 14.64
C THR A 60 -36.51 -26.09 15.10
N SER A 61 -36.68 -24.91 14.49
CA SER A 61 -37.82 -24.02 14.72
C SER A 61 -39.15 -24.78 14.60
N GLY A 62 -40.07 -24.57 15.55
CA GLY A 62 -41.36 -25.25 15.68
C GLY A 62 -41.34 -26.50 16.58
N THR A 63 -40.18 -26.93 17.07
CA THR A 63 -40.09 -28.03 18.04
C THR A 63 -40.83 -27.68 19.33
N GLY A 64 -41.65 -28.58 19.87
CA GLY A 64 -42.43 -28.32 21.07
C GLY A 64 -43.48 -27.19 20.92
N ALA A 65 -43.89 -26.90 19.68
CA ALA A 65 -44.74 -25.76 19.32
C ALA A 65 -44.09 -24.37 19.55
N VAL A 66 -42.76 -24.32 19.74
CA VAL A 66 -41.99 -23.07 19.87
C VAL A 66 -41.30 -22.77 18.54
N VAL A 67 -41.73 -21.71 17.85
CA VAL A 67 -41.00 -21.13 16.70
C VAL A 67 -39.77 -20.41 17.27
N SER A 68 -38.58 -20.61 16.70
CA SER A 68 -37.34 -19.94 17.15
C SER A 68 -37.47 -18.42 17.20
N ALA A 69 -36.75 -17.76 18.11
CA ALA A 69 -36.78 -16.30 18.26
C ALA A 69 -36.20 -15.63 17.02
N SER A 70 -35.12 -16.22 16.49
CA SER A 70 -34.55 -15.86 15.19
C SER A 70 -34.13 -17.13 14.43
N GLY A 71 -33.76 -16.96 13.15
CA GLY A 71 -33.19 -18.05 12.37
C GLY A 71 -34.07 -19.30 12.20
N ALA A 72 -33.43 -20.45 12.07
CA ALA A 72 -34.06 -21.74 11.76
C ALA A 72 -33.96 -22.76 12.91
N ALA A 73 -33.23 -22.46 13.98
CA ALA A 73 -33.05 -23.34 15.13
C ALA A 73 -33.01 -22.56 16.44
N HIS A 74 -33.11 -23.26 17.56
CA HIS A 74 -32.87 -22.74 18.91
C HIS A 74 -32.35 -23.88 19.78
N ALA A 75 -32.00 -23.62 21.04
CA ALA A 75 -31.58 -24.66 21.97
C ALA A 75 -32.61 -24.91 23.08
N VAL A 76 -32.69 -26.14 23.56
CA VAL A 76 -33.44 -26.52 24.77
C VAL A 76 -32.45 -26.97 25.84
N VAL A 77 -32.49 -26.31 26.99
CA VAL A 77 -31.64 -26.61 28.15
C VAL A 77 -32.42 -27.33 29.25
N ARG A 78 -31.77 -28.28 29.92
CA ARG A 78 -32.33 -29.05 31.05
C ARG A 78 -31.25 -29.30 32.09
N GLU A 79 -31.63 -29.44 33.35
CA GLU A 79 -30.75 -29.97 34.38
C GLU A 79 -30.70 -31.50 34.33
N SER A 80 -29.56 -32.05 34.76
CA SER A 80 -29.36 -33.50 34.95
C SER A 80 -29.54 -33.88 36.42
N GLN A 81 -29.36 -32.93 37.34
CA GLN A 81 -29.58 -33.02 38.79
C GLN A 81 -29.95 -31.63 39.31
N PRO A 82 -30.73 -31.51 40.41
CA PRO A 82 -31.15 -30.21 40.93
C PRO A 82 -29.97 -29.31 41.30
N GLY A 83 -30.04 -28.06 40.86
CA GLY A 83 -29.16 -26.98 41.32
C GLY A 83 -27.93 -26.69 40.46
N SER A 84 -27.89 -27.19 39.22
CA SER A 84 -26.97 -26.71 38.20
C SER A 84 -27.35 -27.13 36.77
N GLY A 85 -27.32 -26.17 35.84
CA GLY A 85 -27.56 -26.38 34.43
C GLY A 85 -26.41 -25.90 33.52
N PRO A 86 -26.65 -25.90 32.19
CA PRO A 86 -25.66 -25.48 31.21
C PRO A 86 -25.23 -24.02 31.41
N TYR A 87 -23.97 -23.72 31.03
CA TYR A 87 -23.43 -22.36 31.10
C TYR A 87 -22.57 -22.02 29.89
N SER A 88 -22.45 -20.73 29.56
CA SER A 88 -21.52 -20.23 28.57
C SER A 88 -20.43 -19.40 29.21
N ARG A 89 -19.23 -19.45 28.63
CA ARG A 89 -18.12 -18.55 29.01
C ARG A 89 -18.16 -17.22 28.24
N LEU A 90 -19.17 -16.96 27.40
CA LEU A 90 -19.32 -15.70 26.65
C LEU A 90 -18.09 -15.34 25.79
N GLY A 91 -17.43 -16.34 25.21
CA GLY A 91 -16.16 -16.17 24.49
C GLY A 91 -14.91 -16.07 25.38
N GLY A 92 -15.02 -16.50 26.65
CA GLY A 92 -13.95 -16.57 27.65
C GLY A 92 -14.09 -15.55 28.78
N TYR A 93 -13.38 -15.78 29.88
CA TYR A 93 -13.33 -14.87 31.03
C TYR A 93 -12.46 -13.65 30.74
N ARG A 94 -12.76 -12.52 31.39
CA ARG A 94 -12.02 -11.25 31.25
C ARG A 94 -11.66 -10.69 32.63
N ASP A 95 -10.44 -10.22 32.76
CA ASP A 95 -9.83 -9.67 33.99
C ASP A 95 -9.59 -8.16 33.90
N THR A 96 -10.08 -7.50 32.84
CA THR A 96 -9.86 -6.07 32.60
C THR A 96 -11.18 -5.38 32.27
N TRP A 97 -11.46 -4.24 32.94
CA TRP A 97 -12.65 -3.43 32.67
C TRP A 97 -12.48 -2.64 31.38
N VAL A 98 -13.41 -2.85 30.43
CA VAL A 98 -13.36 -2.27 29.08
C VAL A 98 -14.37 -1.14 28.87
N GLY A 99 -15.00 -0.65 29.94
CA GLY A 99 -16.16 0.22 29.88
C GLY A 99 -17.47 -0.57 29.87
N THR A 100 -18.59 0.09 29.53
CA THR A 100 -19.92 -0.55 29.56
C THR A 100 -19.98 -1.75 28.61
N TRP A 101 -20.47 -2.87 29.14
CA TRP A 101 -20.69 -4.09 28.37
C TRP A 101 -21.99 -4.75 28.83
N GLY A 102 -22.48 -5.71 28.07
CA GLY A 102 -23.66 -6.44 28.48
C GLY A 102 -23.82 -7.77 27.78
N THR A 103 -24.84 -8.50 28.21
CA THR A 103 -25.28 -9.75 27.60
C THR A 103 -26.78 -9.72 27.38
N SER A 104 -27.22 -10.41 26.34
CA SER A 104 -28.62 -10.60 26.00
C SER A 104 -28.84 -12.08 25.72
N LEU A 105 -29.88 -12.69 26.30
CA LEU A 105 -30.32 -14.04 25.97
C LEU A 105 -31.83 -14.04 25.74
N SER A 106 -32.28 -14.56 24.60
CA SER A 106 -33.71 -14.79 24.38
C SER A 106 -34.12 -16.09 25.08
N ILE A 107 -35.16 -16.03 25.91
CA ILE A 107 -35.71 -17.18 26.64
C ILE A 107 -37.21 -17.24 26.38
N HIS A 108 -37.73 -18.40 26.02
CA HIS A 108 -39.16 -18.59 25.84
C HIS A 108 -39.85 -18.81 27.19
N LEU A 109 -40.80 -17.94 27.52
CA LEU A 109 -41.61 -18.00 28.73
C LEU A 109 -43.00 -18.55 28.39
N ASP A 110 -43.52 -19.44 29.24
CA ASP A 110 -44.87 -19.98 29.10
C ASP A 110 -45.58 -20.04 30.48
N PRO A 111 -46.60 -19.20 30.72
CA PRO A 111 -47.38 -19.19 31.96
C PRO A 111 -48.13 -20.50 32.25
N ALA A 112 -48.26 -21.41 31.27
CA ALA A 112 -48.84 -22.73 31.48
C ALA A 112 -47.92 -23.70 32.24
N TRP A 113 -46.70 -23.30 32.60
CA TRP A 113 -45.83 -24.09 33.48
C TRP A 113 -46.51 -24.42 34.81
N ALA A 114 -46.27 -25.62 35.33
CA ALA A 114 -46.79 -26.05 36.62
C ALA A 114 -46.38 -25.07 37.74
N SER A 115 -47.28 -24.82 38.71
CA SER A 115 -46.95 -24.01 39.89
C SER A 115 -45.71 -24.59 40.59
N GLY A 116 -44.76 -23.72 40.92
CA GLY A 116 -43.46 -24.08 41.47
C GLY A 116 -42.37 -24.39 40.43
N ALA A 117 -42.68 -24.45 39.13
CA ALA A 117 -41.68 -24.56 38.06
C ALA A 117 -41.01 -23.19 37.79
N GLY A 118 -39.79 -23.20 37.27
CA GLY A 118 -39.05 -21.96 37.04
C GLY A 118 -37.59 -22.16 36.67
N PHE A 119 -36.83 -21.08 36.64
CA PHE A 119 -35.39 -21.12 36.41
C PHE A 119 -34.67 -19.92 37.07
N ASP A 120 -33.38 -20.11 37.33
CA ASP A 120 -32.46 -19.05 37.71
C ASP A 120 -31.39 -18.89 36.62
N TYR A 121 -31.27 -17.68 36.07
CA TYR A 121 -30.28 -17.35 35.04
C TYR A 121 -29.36 -16.25 35.54
N SER A 122 -28.07 -16.59 35.65
CA SER A 122 -27.04 -15.71 36.19
C SER A 122 -26.06 -15.25 35.13
N VAL A 123 -25.63 -13.99 35.20
CA VAL A 123 -24.41 -13.50 34.54
C VAL A 123 -23.47 -12.92 35.58
N ALA A 124 -22.22 -13.37 35.53
CA ALA A 124 -21.20 -13.05 36.52
C ALA A 124 -20.14 -12.08 36.00
N ALA A 125 -19.66 -11.21 36.89
CA ALA A 125 -18.46 -10.40 36.70
C ALA A 125 -17.24 -11.08 37.31
N SER A 126 -16.06 -10.84 36.72
CA SER A 126 -14.78 -11.23 37.30
C SER A 126 -14.14 -10.06 38.06
N ASP A 127 -13.25 -10.38 38.98
CA ASP A 127 -12.29 -9.43 39.54
C ASP A 127 -11.16 -9.15 38.55
N SER A 128 -10.35 -8.13 38.84
CA SER A 128 -9.22 -7.71 38.00
C SER A 128 -8.04 -8.70 37.99
N ASP A 129 -8.12 -9.77 38.80
CA ASP A 129 -7.23 -10.93 38.78
C ASP A 129 -7.85 -12.15 38.04
N GLY A 130 -9.03 -11.96 37.43
CA GLY A 130 -9.75 -13.00 36.69
C GLY A 130 -10.50 -14.00 37.57
N LEU A 131 -10.55 -13.80 38.90
CA LEU A 131 -11.38 -14.61 39.80
C LEU A 131 -12.86 -14.20 39.74
N HIS A 132 -13.75 -15.00 40.32
CA HIS A 132 -15.16 -14.64 40.42
C HIS A 132 -15.34 -13.48 41.39
N ARG A 133 -16.11 -12.48 40.98
CA ARG A 133 -16.48 -11.36 41.85
C ARG A 133 -17.90 -11.51 42.37
N ARG A 134 -18.86 -11.58 41.45
CA ARG A 134 -20.28 -11.50 41.79
C ARG A 134 -21.17 -12.02 40.67
N ASP A 135 -22.25 -12.68 41.08
CA ASP A 135 -23.35 -13.10 40.21
C ASP A 135 -24.49 -12.08 40.26
N PHE A 136 -25.10 -11.82 39.11
CA PHE A 136 -26.35 -11.09 38.94
C PHE A 136 -27.36 -12.03 38.32
N ILE A 137 -28.51 -12.20 38.96
CA ILE A 137 -29.39 -13.36 38.70
C ILE A 137 -30.81 -12.87 38.43
N PHE A 138 -31.42 -13.41 37.38
CA PHE A 138 -32.87 -13.42 37.20
C PHE A 138 -33.46 -14.68 37.81
N HIS A 139 -34.53 -14.51 38.59
CA HIS A 139 -35.37 -15.58 39.10
C HIS A 139 -36.70 -15.56 38.37
N VAL A 140 -37.12 -16.69 37.80
CA VAL A 140 -38.44 -16.85 37.20
C VAL A 140 -39.16 -18.01 37.85
N THR A 141 -40.38 -17.82 38.32
CA THR A 141 -41.18 -18.87 38.99
C THR A 141 -42.65 -18.77 38.60
N SER A 142 -43.25 -19.90 38.24
CA SER A 142 -44.68 -20.02 37.99
C SER A 142 -45.43 -20.19 39.31
N ASP A 143 -46.49 -19.40 39.51
CA ASP A 143 -47.45 -19.59 40.59
C ASP A 143 -48.87 -19.42 40.05
N GLU A 144 -49.72 -20.43 40.28
CA GLU A 144 -51.12 -20.47 39.81
C GLU A 144 -51.37 -20.05 38.34
N GLY A 145 -50.41 -20.33 37.44
CA GLY A 145 -50.52 -19.99 36.01
C GLY A 145 -50.04 -18.59 35.63
N VAL A 146 -49.28 -17.93 36.50
CA VAL A 146 -48.64 -16.63 36.28
C VAL A 146 -47.14 -16.76 36.51
N LEU A 147 -46.31 -16.22 35.60
CA LEU A 147 -44.86 -16.19 35.80
C LEU A 147 -44.46 -14.93 36.57
N HIS A 148 -43.70 -15.10 37.63
CA HIS A 148 -43.10 -14.03 38.41
C HIS A 148 -41.62 -13.91 38.10
N ILE A 149 -41.16 -12.69 37.80
CA ILE A 149 -39.75 -12.35 37.56
C ILE A 149 -39.24 -11.50 38.72
N ASP A 150 -38.12 -11.88 39.30
CA ASP A 150 -37.37 -11.10 40.29
C ASP A 150 -35.86 -11.13 39.94
N ALA A 151 -35.05 -10.31 40.60
CA ALA A 151 -33.60 -10.35 40.42
C ALA A 151 -32.84 -10.10 41.73
N SER A 152 -31.67 -10.73 41.84
CA SER A 152 -30.83 -10.63 43.04
C SER A 152 -29.33 -10.74 42.69
N ASN A 153 -28.48 -10.74 43.74
CA ASN A 153 -27.05 -11.00 43.59
C ASN A 153 -26.72 -12.27 44.36
N ASN A 154 -25.91 -13.14 43.75
CA ASN A 154 -25.52 -14.47 44.26
C ASN A 154 -26.71 -15.46 44.34
N SER A 155 -26.44 -16.73 44.02
CA SER A 155 -27.48 -17.77 44.08
C SER A 155 -27.66 -18.24 45.53
N ASP A 156 -28.89 -18.17 46.04
CA ASP A 156 -29.27 -18.55 47.40
C ASP A 156 -30.42 -19.58 47.45
N THR A 157 -30.80 -20.17 46.31
CA THR A 157 -32.09 -20.85 46.14
C THR A 157 -32.14 -22.34 46.52
N GLY A 158 -31.00 -22.96 46.89
CA GLY A 158 -31.01 -24.29 47.53
C GLY A 158 -31.60 -25.43 46.68
N GLY A 159 -31.65 -25.28 45.35
CA GLY A 159 -32.13 -26.31 44.42
C GLY A 159 -33.63 -26.28 44.12
N ALA A 160 -34.33 -25.17 44.37
CA ALA A 160 -35.74 -24.98 43.99
C ALA A 160 -36.01 -23.52 43.56
N PRO A 161 -37.02 -23.23 42.72
CA PRO A 161 -37.27 -21.87 42.27
C PRO A 161 -37.62 -20.96 43.44
N LYS A 162 -37.17 -19.70 43.35
CA LYS A 162 -37.36 -18.72 44.42
C LYS A 162 -38.86 -18.58 44.74
N PRO A 163 -39.32 -18.91 45.97
CA PRO A 163 -40.74 -18.81 46.29
C PRO A 163 -41.26 -17.38 46.09
N VAL A 164 -42.43 -17.22 45.47
CA VAL A 164 -43.03 -15.89 45.18
C VAL A 164 -43.13 -15.03 46.44
N ALA A 165 -43.46 -15.63 47.59
CA ALA A 165 -43.53 -14.95 48.89
C ALA A 165 -42.19 -14.36 49.39
N SER A 166 -41.06 -14.75 48.78
CA SER A 166 -39.70 -14.28 49.10
C SER A 166 -39.10 -13.35 48.03
N MET A 167 -39.86 -13.07 46.96
CA MET A 167 -39.43 -12.16 45.91
C MET A 167 -39.47 -10.70 46.39
N SER A 168 -38.66 -9.85 45.77
CA SER A 168 -38.61 -8.42 46.11
C SER A 168 -39.87 -7.67 45.65
N ASP A 169 -40.07 -6.46 46.20
CA ASP A 169 -41.13 -5.53 45.76
C ASP A 169 -40.95 -5.08 44.29
N ALA A 170 -39.76 -5.28 43.71
CA ALA A 170 -39.47 -5.01 42.31
C ALA A 170 -39.95 -6.12 41.37
N SER A 171 -40.42 -7.27 41.90
CA SER A 171 -40.90 -8.38 41.09
C SER A 171 -42.08 -7.98 40.19
N ARG A 172 -42.18 -8.62 39.02
CA ARG A 172 -43.21 -8.36 38.01
C ARG A 172 -43.77 -9.66 37.48
N THR A 173 -44.98 -9.60 36.92
CA THR A 173 -45.65 -10.74 36.31
C THR A 173 -45.53 -10.73 34.80
N VAL A 174 -45.49 -11.91 34.20
CA VAL A 174 -45.61 -12.13 32.75
C VAL A 174 -46.80 -13.06 32.51
N GLU A 175 -47.77 -12.56 31.75
CA GLU A 175 -49.05 -13.24 31.48
C GLU A 175 -49.14 -13.81 30.06
N ASP A 176 -48.28 -13.36 29.15
CA ASP A 176 -48.25 -13.80 27.76
C ASP A 176 -47.10 -14.76 27.51
N ALA A 177 -47.40 -15.90 26.89
CA ALA A 177 -46.38 -16.83 26.40
C ALA A 177 -45.62 -16.23 25.20
N GLY A 178 -44.31 -16.44 25.14
CA GLY A 178 -43.49 -16.00 24.01
C GLY A 178 -42.00 -15.83 24.35
N TRP A 179 -41.26 -15.26 23.40
CA TRP A 179 -39.83 -14.97 23.58
C TRP A 179 -39.60 -13.64 24.28
N TYR A 180 -38.78 -13.67 25.33
CA TYR A 180 -38.35 -12.50 26.07
C TYR A 180 -36.84 -12.43 26.10
N ARG A 181 -36.29 -11.24 25.86
CA ARG A 181 -34.85 -10.97 25.95
C ARG A 181 -34.48 -10.57 27.37
N PHE A 182 -33.57 -11.33 27.97
CA PHE A 182 -33.00 -11.10 29.28
C PHE A 182 -31.65 -10.39 29.12
N ASP A 183 -31.63 -9.10 29.42
CA ASP A 183 -30.46 -8.23 29.31
C ASP A 183 -29.79 -8.04 30.69
N HIS A 184 -28.46 -8.20 30.74
CA HIS A 184 -27.62 -7.71 31.82
C HIS A 184 -26.71 -6.60 31.27
N VAL A 185 -26.79 -5.39 31.80
CA VAL A 185 -25.98 -4.24 31.37
C VAL A 185 -25.04 -3.81 32.49
N PHE A 186 -23.76 -4.13 32.35
CA PHE A 186 -22.70 -3.80 33.30
C PHE A 186 -22.12 -2.44 32.94
N ARG A 187 -22.21 -1.49 33.87
CA ARG A 187 -21.74 -0.11 33.68
C ARG A 187 -21.09 0.43 34.95
N ASP A 188 -20.27 1.45 34.76
CA ASP A 188 -19.75 2.26 35.86
C ASP A 188 -20.82 3.29 36.27
N GLN A 189 -21.12 3.33 37.56
CA GLN A 189 -21.93 4.37 38.18
C GLN A 189 -21.16 4.92 39.39
N ASP A 190 -20.61 6.13 39.24
CA ASP A 190 -19.87 6.83 40.30
C ASP A 190 -18.69 6.03 40.87
N GLY A 191 -17.97 5.29 40.02
CA GLY A 191 -16.83 4.45 40.39
C GLY A 191 -17.23 3.08 40.96
N LYS A 192 -18.51 2.70 40.85
CA LYS A 192 -19.04 1.42 41.31
C LYS A 192 -19.68 0.64 40.18
N LEU A 193 -19.61 -0.70 40.26
CA LEU A 193 -20.35 -1.55 39.34
C LEU A 193 -21.85 -1.38 39.57
N ALA A 194 -22.56 -1.00 38.52
CA ALA A 194 -24.00 -1.08 38.44
C ALA A 194 -24.39 -2.02 37.30
N VAL A 195 -25.34 -2.91 37.57
CA VAL A 195 -25.85 -3.87 36.58
C VAL A 195 -27.35 -3.67 36.43
N ASP A 196 -27.78 -3.25 35.24
CA ASP A 196 -29.20 -3.20 34.91
C ASP A 196 -29.65 -4.57 34.41
N LEU A 197 -30.65 -5.14 35.07
CA LEU A 197 -31.30 -6.40 34.70
C LEU A 197 -32.65 -6.06 34.10
N VAL A 198 -32.79 -6.29 32.79
CA VAL A 198 -33.98 -5.89 32.02
C VAL A 198 -34.55 -7.09 31.27
N VAL A 199 -35.87 -7.23 31.26
CA VAL A 199 -36.59 -8.23 30.46
C VAL A 199 -37.55 -7.54 29.51
N THR A 200 -37.42 -7.80 28.22
CA THR A 200 -38.21 -7.15 27.16
C THR A 200 -38.78 -8.19 26.19
N PRO A 201 -40.05 -8.07 25.75
CA PRO A 201 -40.60 -8.97 24.72
C PRO A 201 -39.82 -8.85 23.40
N VAL A 202 -39.44 -9.99 22.80
CA VAL A 202 -38.74 -10.02 21.50
C VAL A 202 -39.64 -9.54 20.36
N ALA A 203 -40.96 -9.75 20.48
CA ALA A 203 -41.95 -9.25 19.52
C ALA A 203 -42.08 -7.72 19.47
N GLY A 204 -41.39 -7.00 20.37
CA GLY A 204 -41.48 -5.56 20.56
C GLY A 204 -42.46 -5.17 21.67
N GLY A 205 -42.20 -4.03 22.32
CA GLY A 205 -42.96 -3.54 23.47
C GLY A 205 -42.04 -2.93 24.54
N ASP A 206 -42.64 -2.40 25.60
CA ASP A 206 -41.91 -1.90 26.77
C ASP A 206 -41.30 -3.06 27.58
N ALA A 207 -40.25 -2.78 28.37
CA ALA A 207 -39.68 -3.75 29.29
C ALA A 207 -40.72 -4.17 30.33
N VAL A 208 -40.90 -5.49 30.51
CA VAL A 208 -41.83 -6.07 31.50
C VAL A 208 -41.22 -6.16 32.89
N PHE A 209 -39.88 -6.16 32.97
CA PHE A 209 -39.14 -6.11 34.22
C PHE A 209 -37.86 -5.29 34.03
N SER A 210 -37.51 -4.48 35.03
CA SER A 210 -36.23 -3.76 35.07
C SER A 210 -35.84 -3.45 36.51
N THR A 211 -34.60 -3.73 36.87
CA THR A 211 -34.01 -3.30 38.13
C THR A 211 -32.51 -3.09 37.99
N THR A 212 -31.94 -2.21 38.82
CA THR A 212 -30.49 -1.98 38.87
C THR A 212 -29.93 -2.54 40.16
N ARG A 213 -28.85 -3.32 40.05
CA ARG A 213 -28.10 -3.85 41.19
C ARG A 213 -26.74 -3.15 41.29
N THR A 214 -26.49 -2.53 42.42
CA THR A 214 -25.21 -1.87 42.72
C THR A 214 -24.94 -1.92 44.23
N THR A 215 -23.67 -1.84 44.63
CA THR A 215 -23.26 -1.80 46.04
C THR A 215 -21.94 -1.06 46.19
N GLU A 216 -21.72 -0.44 47.36
CA GLU A 216 -20.47 0.23 47.72
C GLU A 216 -19.24 -0.70 47.68
N LEU A 217 -19.46 -2.01 47.84
CA LEU A 217 -18.40 -3.02 47.79
C LEU A 217 -17.89 -3.29 46.37
N ASP A 218 -18.62 -2.88 45.33
CA ASP A 218 -18.23 -3.10 43.94
C ASP A 218 -17.40 -1.94 43.37
N ASP A 219 -16.20 -1.70 43.91
CA ASP A 219 -15.30 -0.72 43.30
C ASP A 219 -14.92 -1.11 41.87
N ILE A 220 -15.21 -0.23 40.90
CA ILE A 220 -14.97 -0.49 39.48
C ILE A 220 -13.49 -0.76 39.18
N ALA A 221 -12.58 -0.19 39.97
CA ALA A 221 -11.14 -0.38 39.81
C ALA A 221 -10.69 -1.83 40.12
N ALA A 222 -11.50 -2.58 40.86
CA ALA A 222 -11.25 -3.99 41.15
C ALA A 222 -11.97 -4.93 40.18
N VAL A 223 -12.86 -4.42 39.30
CA VAL A 223 -13.64 -5.25 38.38
C VAL A 223 -12.80 -5.56 37.15
N GLY A 224 -12.80 -6.83 36.73
CA GLY A 224 -12.25 -7.28 35.47
C GLY A 224 -13.28 -7.09 34.35
N GLY A 225 -13.91 -8.15 33.87
CA GLY A 225 -14.98 -8.06 32.88
C GLY A 225 -15.98 -9.20 33.02
N ASN A 226 -16.47 -9.72 31.91
CA ASN A 226 -17.40 -10.84 31.93
C ASN A 226 -16.74 -12.12 32.46
N ARG A 227 -17.53 -12.94 33.16
CA ARG A 227 -17.16 -14.30 33.51
C ARG A 227 -18.02 -15.29 32.71
N TYR A 228 -19.07 -15.83 33.32
CA TYR A 228 -19.98 -16.78 32.69
C TYR A 228 -21.41 -16.24 32.66
N ALA A 229 -22.21 -16.85 31.80
CA ALA A 229 -23.66 -16.87 31.88
C ALA A 229 -24.10 -18.30 32.22
N TRP A 230 -24.87 -18.51 33.28
CA TRP A 230 -25.14 -19.83 33.85
C TRP A 230 -26.61 -19.97 34.25
N PHE A 231 -27.26 -21.04 33.80
CA PHE A 231 -28.48 -21.51 34.44
C PHE A 231 -28.12 -22.23 35.74
N THR A 232 -28.31 -21.55 36.87
CA THR A 232 -28.04 -22.14 38.19
C THR A 232 -29.20 -23.00 38.70
N LEU A 233 -30.36 -22.91 38.03
CA LEU A 233 -31.54 -23.73 38.29
C LEU A 233 -32.39 -23.83 37.02
N ILE A 234 -32.92 -25.01 36.68
CA ILE A 234 -33.98 -25.20 35.66
C ILE A 234 -34.95 -26.30 36.10
N GLU A 235 -36.13 -25.91 36.57
CA GLU A 235 -37.21 -26.79 37.04
C GLU A 235 -38.41 -26.79 36.08
N VAL A 236 -38.13 -26.63 34.78
CA VAL A 236 -39.11 -26.74 33.70
C VAL A 236 -39.01 -28.15 33.09
N ILE A 237 -40.08 -28.94 33.24
CA ILE A 237 -40.06 -30.40 32.97
C ILE A 237 -39.64 -30.77 31.54
N ASP A 238 -40.08 -29.99 30.55
CA ASP A 238 -39.76 -30.21 29.14
C ASP A 238 -38.46 -29.51 28.71
N GLY A 239 -37.79 -28.83 29.64
CA GLY A 239 -36.65 -27.96 29.38
C GLY A 239 -37.05 -26.55 28.97
N LEU A 240 -36.07 -25.66 29.04
CA LEU A 240 -36.24 -24.24 28.73
C LEU A 240 -35.67 -23.94 27.33
N ALA A 241 -36.48 -23.34 26.46
CA ALA A 241 -36.01 -22.93 25.14
C ALA A 241 -35.28 -21.58 25.23
N ILE A 242 -34.08 -21.54 24.65
CA ILE A 242 -33.18 -20.37 24.62
C ILE A 242 -32.67 -20.11 23.20
N ASP A 243 -32.43 -18.84 22.89
CA ASP A 243 -31.99 -18.38 21.58
C ASP A 243 -31.21 -17.06 21.67
N ASP A 244 -30.57 -16.62 20.59
CA ASP A 244 -29.91 -15.31 20.44
C ASP A 244 -29.02 -14.89 21.64
N HIS A 245 -28.10 -15.75 22.07
CA HIS A 245 -27.19 -15.44 23.17
C HIS A 245 -26.05 -14.53 22.71
N VAL A 246 -26.02 -13.29 23.17
CA VAL A 246 -25.05 -12.28 22.74
C VAL A 246 -24.34 -11.69 23.95
N ARG A 247 -23.02 -11.47 23.86
CA ARG A 247 -22.29 -10.49 24.68
C ARG A 247 -21.93 -9.31 23.78
N TRP A 248 -22.17 -8.10 24.24
CA TRP A 248 -21.83 -6.87 23.52
C TRP A 248 -21.02 -5.91 24.40
N VAL A 249 -20.34 -4.97 23.76
CA VAL A 249 -19.59 -3.88 24.39
C VAL A 249 -20.02 -2.54 23.76
N THR A 250 -19.93 -1.44 24.51
CA THR A 250 -20.11 -0.08 23.94
C THR A 250 -18.81 0.43 23.32
N GLU A 251 -18.90 1.36 22.37
CA GLU A 251 -17.77 1.92 21.61
C GLU A 251 -16.83 2.85 22.41
N GLY A 252 -16.50 2.55 23.67
CA GLY A 252 -15.61 3.39 24.51
C GLY A 252 -14.20 3.62 23.95
N GLY A 253 -13.75 2.82 22.98
CA GLY A 253 -12.49 3.01 22.28
C GLY A 253 -12.45 4.23 21.37
N LEU A 254 -13.58 4.62 20.76
CA LEU A 254 -13.61 5.75 19.83
C LEU A 254 -13.45 7.07 20.57
N ASP A 255 -14.15 7.22 21.70
CA ASP A 255 -14.02 8.38 22.59
C ASP A 255 -12.60 8.50 23.16
N ALA A 256 -11.98 7.39 23.55
CA ALA A 256 -10.62 7.36 24.05
C ALA A 256 -9.61 7.82 22.96
N VAL A 257 -9.71 7.27 21.75
CA VAL A 257 -8.86 7.67 20.61
C VAL A 257 -9.08 9.13 20.26
N ASN A 258 -10.32 9.60 20.20
CA ASN A 258 -10.64 10.99 19.90
C ASN A 258 -10.14 11.95 20.99
N GLY A 259 -10.22 11.56 22.27
CA GLY A 259 -9.70 12.30 23.42
C GLY A 259 -8.17 12.39 23.50
N ALA A 260 -7.43 11.46 22.89
CA ALA A 260 -5.96 11.52 22.87
C ALA A 260 -5.43 12.62 21.94
N ALA A 261 -5.11 13.77 22.53
CA ALA A 261 -4.63 14.96 21.81
C ALA A 261 -3.12 14.94 21.50
N THR A 262 -2.35 14.07 22.13
CA THR A 262 -0.88 14.03 21.97
C THR A 262 -0.38 12.65 21.53
N THR A 263 0.78 12.61 20.88
CA THR A 263 1.47 11.35 20.53
C THR A 263 1.69 10.48 21.77
N THR A 264 2.02 11.08 22.92
CA THR A 264 2.24 10.34 24.18
C THR A 264 0.97 9.64 24.65
N THR A 265 -0.15 10.37 24.72
CA THR A 265 -1.45 9.80 25.12
C THR A 265 -1.93 8.75 24.13
N MET A 266 -1.65 8.93 22.83
CA MET A 266 -2.01 7.97 21.79
C MET A 266 -1.17 6.69 21.89
N MET A 267 0.14 6.79 22.16
CA MET A 267 0.99 5.62 22.41
C MET A 267 0.52 4.82 23.62
N GLU A 268 0.11 5.50 24.70
CA GLU A 268 -0.42 4.84 25.89
C GLU A 268 -1.73 4.09 25.58
N LEU A 269 -2.64 4.68 24.80
CA LEU A 269 -3.86 4.02 24.34
C LEU A 269 -3.56 2.79 23.47
N ILE A 270 -2.68 2.91 22.48
CA ILE A 270 -2.25 1.76 21.65
C ILE A 270 -1.64 0.66 22.53
N ARG A 271 -0.97 1.01 23.63
CA ARG A 271 -0.39 0.01 24.56
C ARG A 271 -1.45 -0.66 25.43
N THR A 272 -2.40 0.09 25.95
CA THR A 272 -3.31 -0.34 27.04
C THR A 272 -4.70 -0.77 26.56
N HIS A 273 -5.12 -0.39 25.36
CA HIS A 273 -6.49 -0.59 24.85
C HIS A 273 -6.52 -1.34 23.50
N ARG A 274 -5.53 -2.18 23.21
CA ARG A 274 -5.38 -2.92 21.93
C ARG A 274 -6.64 -3.69 21.52
N GLU A 275 -7.25 -4.38 22.47
CA GLU A 275 -8.46 -5.18 22.24
C GLU A 275 -9.68 -4.30 21.92
N VAL A 276 -9.79 -3.15 22.57
CA VAL A 276 -10.88 -2.18 22.38
C VAL A 276 -10.78 -1.53 21.00
N LEU A 277 -9.56 -1.25 20.53
CA LEU A 277 -9.31 -0.71 19.20
C LEU A 277 -9.56 -1.74 18.08
N GLY A 278 -9.48 -3.04 18.40
CA GLY A 278 -9.66 -4.14 17.46
C GLY A 278 -8.63 -4.14 16.33
N LEU A 279 -7.38 -3.81 16.67
CA LEU A 279 -6.25 -3.77 15.74
C LEU A 279 -5.89 -5.18 15.28
N ASP A 280 -5.49 -5.32 14.02
CA ASP A 280 -5.09 -6.60 13.44
C ASP A 280 -3.80 -7.16 14.09
N ALA A 281 -3.73 -8.47 14.25
CA ALA A 281 -2.60 -9.14 14.90
C ALA A 281 -1.28 -8.96 14.13
N ALA A 282 -1.31 -8.93 12.80
CA ALA A 282 -0.11 -8.72 11.99
C ALA A 282 0.36 -7.26 12.05
N SER A 283 -0.55 -6.29 12.09
CA SER A 283 -0.21 -4.88 12.30
C SER A 283 0.36 -4.63 13.69
N LEU A 284 -0.21 -5.26 14.72
CA LEU A 284 0.35 -5.23 16.08
C LEU A 284 1.76 -5.84 16.12
N ALA A 285 1.98 -6.98 15.46
CA ALA A 285 3.31 -7.59 15.38
C ALA A 285 4.34 -6.65 14.71
N ARG A 286 3.96 -5.99 13.60
CA ARG A 286 4.81 -5.00 12.92
C ARG A 286 5.14 -3.81 13.83
N HIS A 287 4.15 -3.30 14.54
CA HIS A 287 4.32 -2.21 15.52
C HIS A 287 5.23 -2.63 16.69
N ASP A 288 5.05 -3.83 17.22
CA ASP A 288 5.82 -4.34 18.36
C ASP A 288 7.27 -4.68 17.99
N ALA A 289 7.54 -4.98 16.71
CA ALA A 289 8.89 -5.13 16.19
C ALA A 289 9.66 -3.80 16.08
N LEU A 290 8.98 -2.64 16.13
CA LEU A 290 9.64 -1.33 16.13
C LEU A 290 10.31 -1.06 17.50
N PRO A 291 11.50 -0.46 17.54
CA PRO A 291 12.17 -0.20 18.83
C PRO A 291 11.39 0.80 19.70
N LEU A 292 11.09 0.40 20.93
CA LEU A 292 10.48 1.25 21.96
C LEU A 292 11.34 2.49 22.22
N GLY A 293 10.72 3.67 22.18
CA GLY A 293 11.38 4.94 22.52
C GLY A 293 12.38 5.49 21.50
N GLN A 294 12.55 4.86 20.33
CA GLN A 294 13.43 5.34 19.26
C GLN A 294 12.67 6.05 18.12
N GLY A 295 11.56 6.73 18.45
CA GLY A 295 10.82 7.58 17.52
C GLY A 295 9.89 6.87 16.52
N ARG A 296 10.10 5.60 16.19
CA ARG A 296 9.27 4.90 15.16
C ARG A 296 7.88 4.51 15.65
N GLN A 297 7.75 3.96 16.85
CA GLN A 297 6.42 3.75 17.46
C GLN A 297 5.71 5.10 17.74
N GLN A 298 6.48 6.15 18.04
CA GLN A 298 5.93 7.51 18.15
C GLN A 298 5.38 8.00 16.82
N ALA A 299 6.00 7.65 15.69
CA ALA A 299 5.52 8.00 14.37
C ALA A 299 4.17 7.33 14.03
N VAL A 300 3.96 6.07 14.44
CA VAL A 300 2.65 5.40 14.31
C VAL A 300 1.58 6.13 15.12
N ALA A 301 1.88 6.49 16.38
CA ALA A 301 0.97 7.27 17.20
C ALA A 301 0.74 8.71 16.68
N ALA A 302 1.77 9.33 16.10
CA ALA A 302 1.66 10.64 15.47
C ALA A 302 0.78 10.60 14.23
N ALA A 303 0.82 9.53 13.44
CA ALA A 303 -0.07 9.33 12.30
C ALA A 303 -1.55 9.29 12.75
N LEU A 304 -1.86 8.56 13.82
CA LEU A 304 -3.20 8.50 14.40
C LEU A 304 -3.69 9.84 14.97
N VAL A 305 -2.81 10.67 15.52
CA VAL A 305 -3.17 12.02 15.95
C VAL A 305 -3.36 12.95 14.75
N GLY A 306 -2.46 12.89 13.77
CA GLY A 306 -2.47 13.74 12.59
C GLY A 306 -3.65 13.48 11.65
N ALA A 307 -4.04 12.22 11.47
CA ALA A 307 -5.15 11.85 10.59
C ALA A 307 -6.50 12.41 11.06
N LYS A 308 -6.66 12.77 12.35
CA LYS A 308 -7.84 13.51 12.83
C LYS A 308 -8.09 14.80 12.04
N LEU A 309 -7.04 15.48 11.59
CA LEU A 309 -7.15 16.70 10.76
C LEU A 309 -7.74 16.41 9.38
N LEU A 310 -7.55 15.20 8.86
CA LEU A 310 -8.04 14.76 7.55
C LEU A 310 -9.51 14.28 7.60
N VAL A 311 -9.97 13.84 8.77
CA VAL A 311 -11.34 13.31 8.97
C VAL A 311 -12.31 14.31 9.62
N GLY A 312 -12.00 15.61 9.61
CA GLY A 312 -12.89 16.63 10.16
C GLY A 312 -12.79 16.85 11.68
N GLY A 313 -11.65 16.46 12.28
CA GLY A 313 -11.29 16.74 13.68
C GLY A 313 -11.45 15.55 14.63
N SER A 314 -12.18 14.51 14.25
CA SER A 314 -12.38 13.29 15.06
C SER A 314 -12.73 12.10 14.17
N TYR A 315 -12.31 10.91 14.58
CA TYR A 315 -12.74 9.67 13.95
C TYR A 315 -14.22 9.44 14.22
N THR A 316 -14.95 8.96 13.22
CA THR A 316 -16.37 8.60 13.33
C THR A 316 -16.59 7.12 13.53
N THR A 317 -15.58 6.27 13.24
CA THR A 317 -15.65 4.82 13.47
C THR A 317 -14.29 4.25 13.89
N LEU A 318 -14.28 3.12 14.61
CA LEU A 318 -13.05 2.38 14.91
C LEU A 318 -12.39 1.76 13.66
N ALA A 319 -13.14 1.57 12.57
CA ALA A 319 -12.58 1.10 11.30
C ALA A 319 -11.57 2.10 10.73
N GLN A 320 -11.88 3.40 10.77
CA GLN A 320 -10.95 4.47 10.37
C GLN A 320 -9.67 4.45 11.22
N VAL A 321 -9.80 4.21 12.52
CA VAL A 321 -8.65 4.11 13.43
C VAL A 321 -7.75 2.94 13.05
N ARG A 322 -8.33 1.77 12.74
CA ARG A 322 -7.59 0.56 12.34
C ARG A 322 -6.85 0.78 11.03
N GLU A 323 -7.50 1.35 10.03
CA GLU A 323 -6.89 1.61 8.72
C GLU A 323 -5.67 2.54 8.83
N VAL A 324 -5.79 3.62 9.60
CA VAL A 324 -4.68 4.54 9.86
C VAL A 324 -3.55 3.82 10.60
N PHE A 325 -3.86 3.04 11.63
CA PHE A 325 -2.87 2.27 12.38
C PHE A 325 -2.15 1.25 11.50
N ASP A 326 -2.89 0.47 10.71
CA ASP A 326 -2.37 -0.62 9.88
C ASP A 326 -1.41 -0.10 8.82
N PHE A 327 -1.76 0.99 8.14
CA PHE A 327 -0.88 1.64 7.19
C PHE A 327 0.34 2.24 7.86
N ALA A 328 0.16 2.97 8.97
CA ALA A 328 1.29 3.63 9.66
C ALA A 328 2.28 2.60 10.23
N ALA A 329 1.78 1.49 10.79
CA ALA A 329 2.60 0.38 11.23
C ALA A 329 3.33 -0.27 10.06
N ALA A 330 2.67 -0.47 8.91
CA ALA A 330 3.30 -0.98 7.69
C ALA A 330 4.45 -0.07 7.21
N GLU A 331 4.20 1.23 7.11
CA GLU A 331 5.15 2.21 6.60
C GLU A 331 6.37 2.30 7.52
N GLU A 332 6.16 2.43 8.84
CA GLU A 332 7.25 2.57 9.79
C GLU A 332 8.06 1.29 9.97
N HIS A 333 7.42 0.12 9.83
CA HIS A 333 8.11 -1.16 9.81
C HIS A 333 8.97 -1.33 8.56
N THR A 334 8.42 -1.04 7.37
CA THR A 334 9.19 -1.12 6.12
C THR A 334 10.38 -0.14 6.13
N LYS A 335 10.21 1.08 6.66
CA LYS A 335 11.32 2.02 6.86
C LYS A 335 12.36 1.50 7.85
N PHE A 336 11.93 0.78 8.90
CA PHE A 336 12.83 0.17 9.88
C PHE A 336 13.65 -0.97 9.26
N GLU A 337 13.03 -1.82 8.45
CA GLU A 337 13.73 -2.87 7.71
C GLU A 337 14.77 -2.29 6.74
N LEU A 338 14.42 -1.25 5.98
CA LEU A 338 15.37 -0.54 5.12
C LEU A 338 16.58 -0.02 5.91
N ILE A 339 16.34 0.64 7.05
CA ILE A 339 17.44 1.14 7.90
C ILE A 339 18.31 -0.01 8.37
N ASN A 340 17.72 -1.10 8.86
CA ASN A 340 18.51 -2.23 9.36
C ASN A 340 19.32 -2.87 8.24
N ALA A 341 18.73 -3.07 7.06
CA ALA A 341 19.43 -3.59 5.90
C ALA A 341 20.65 -2.71 5.57
N ILE A 342 20.47 -1.39 5.55
CA ILE A 342 21.54 -0.45 5.23
C ILE A 342 22.57 -0.32 6.36
N ASP A 343 22.18 -0.27 7.64
CA ASP A 343 23.08 -0.04 8.78
C ASP A 343 23.83 -1.31 9.20
N GLN A 344 23.32 -2.50 8.87
CA GLN A 344 23.97 -3.78 9.19
C GLN A 344 24.82 -4.32 8.04
N ALA A 345 24.59 -3.85 6.80
CA ALA A 345 25.35 -4.30 5.65
C ALA A 345 26.86 -4.07 5.82
N THR A 346 27.65 -5.03 5.42
CA THR A 346 29.11 -4.99 5.32
C THR A 346 29.60 -4.91 3.87
N ALA A 347 28.72 -5.18 2.91
CA ALA A 347 29.02 -5.14 1.48
C ALA A 347 28.00 -4.31 0.68
N VAL A 348 28.44 -3.84 -0.50
CA VAL A 348 27.61 -3.11 -1.47
C VAL A 348 26.37 -3.92 -1.86
N ALA A 349 26.53 -5.23 -2.08
CA ALA A 349 25.43 -6.11 -2.49
C ALA A 349 24.30 -6.17 -1.46
N GLU A 350 24.61 -6.12 -0.16
CA GLU A 350 23.61 -6.16 0.91
C GLU A 350 22.83 -4.83 1.01
N ILE A 351 23.51 -3.69 0.80
CA ILE A 351 22.82 -2.39 0.69
C ILE A 351 21.93 -2.37 -0.56
N ALA A 352 22.44 -2.85 -1.70
CA ALA A 352 21.68 -2.91 -2.94
C ALA A 352 20.41 -3.77 -2.78
N GLU A 353 20.52 -4.94 -2.14
CA GLU A 353 19.38 -5.80 -1.82
C GLU A 353 18.36 -5.09 -0.91
N GLY A 354 18.82 -4.39 0.13
CA GLY A 354 17.95 -3.59 1.01
C GLY A 354 17.20 -2.48 0.26
N LEU A 355 17.90 -1.75 -0.62
CA LEU A 355 17.28 -0.72 -1.45
C LEU A 355 16.25 -1.32 -2.40
N SER A 356 16.61 -2.38 -3.15
CA SER A 356 15.71 -3.05 -4.10
C SER A 356 14.47 -3.65 -3.42
N THR A 357 14.62 -4.19 -2.21
CA THR A 357 13.51 -4.80 -1.46
C THR A 357 12.50 -3.78 -0.96
N HIS A 358 12.98 -2.63 -0.45
CA HIS A 358 12.12 -1.70 0.29
C HIS A 358 11.76 -0.41 -0.47
N ALA A 359 12.52 0.02 -1.48
CA ALA A 359 12.25 1.27 -2.19
C ALA A 359 10.88 1.26 -2.90
N GLY A 360 10.53 0.16 -3.58
CA GLY A 360 9.25 0.00 -4.27
C GLY A 360 8.03 0.13 -3.34
N PRO A 361 7.92 -0.70 -2.28
CA PRO A 361 6.86 -0.58 -1.28
C PRO A 361 6.77 0.81 -0.64
N LEU A 362 7.90 1.40 -0.26
CA LEU A 362 7.94 2.74 0.35
C LEU A 362 7.53 3.85 -0.64
N ALA A 363 7.87 3.72 -1.92
CA ALA A 363 7.40 4.62 -2.96
C ALA A 363 5.90 4.51 -3.16
N ALA A 364 5.33 3.30 -3.19
CA ALA A 364 3.89 3.10 -3.30
C ALA A 364 3.13 3.74 -2.13
N MET A 365 3.59 3.50 -0.89
CA MET A 365 3.04 4.14 0.31
C MET A 365 3.15 5.66 0.25
N ARG A 366 4.30 6.20 -0.18
CA ARG A 366 4.50 7.65 -0.30
C ARG A 366 3.59 8.27 -1.36
N ARG A 367 3.42 7.65 -2.54
CA ARG A 367 2.48 8.10 -3.57
C ARG A 367 1.04 8.11 -3.04
N HIS A 368 0.66 7.08 -2.29
CA HIS A 368 -0.66 6.99 -1.66
C HIS A 368 -0.90 8.13 -0.65
N SER A 369 0.08 8.44 0.21
CA SER A 369 -0.01 9.58 1.12
C SER A 369 -0.14 10.90 0.36
N VAL A 370 0.69 11.15 -0.66
CA VAL A 370 0.61 12.39 -1.47
C VAL A 370 -0.79 12.55 -2.09
N GLN A 371 -1.35 11.48 -2.67
CA GLN A 371 -2.68 11.52 -3.24
C GLN A 371 -3.76 11.80 -2.19
N THR A 372 -3.68 11.18 -1.02
CA THR A 372 -4.62 11.41 0.09
C THR A 372 -4.66 12.89 0.50
N PHE A 373 -3.51 13.56 0.59
CA PHE A 373 -3.48 14.99 0.90
C PHE A 373 -4.08 15.84 -0.22
N ARG A 374 -3.85 15.48 -1.49
CA ARG A 374 -4.45 16.19 -2.63
C ARG A 374 -5.98 16.05 -2.62
N ASP A 375 -6.49 14.85 -2.37
CA ASP A 375 -7.93 14.57 -2.29
C ASP A 375 -8.60 15.33 -1.13
N ALA A 376 -7.87 15.54 -0.03
CA ALA A 376 -8.31 16.35 1.11
C ALA A 376 -8.14 17.88 0.91
N GLY A 377 -7.69 18.34 -0.27
CA GLY A 377 -7.46 19.76 -0.56
C GLY A 377 -6.20 20.36 0.07
N LEU A 378 -5.30 19.53 0.61
CA LEU A 378 -4.06 19.91 1.29
C LEU A 378 -2.86 19.91 0.32
N THR A 379 -2.97 20.66 -0.77
CA THR A 379 -1.98 20.68 -1.86
C THR A 379 -0.58 21.12 -1.41
N ALA A 380 -0.48 22.08 -0.47
CA ALA A 380 0.83 22.56 0.01
C ALA A 380 1.61 21.44 0.72
N GLN A 381 0.92 20.69 1.59
CA GLN A 381 1.47 19.56 2.32
C GLN A 381 1.80 18.39 1.38
N ALA A 382 0.94 18.13 0.37
CA ALA A 382 1.22 17.14 -0.66
C ALA A 382 2.54 17.48 -1.40
N ASN A 383 2.73 18.75 -1.78
CA ASN A 383 3.94 19.20 -2.46
C ASN A 383 5.20 19.10 -1.56
N GLU A 384 5.07 19.40 -0.27
CA GLU A 384 6.17 19.23 0.70
C GLU A 384 6.55 17.74 0.88
N LEU A 385 5.54 16.86 0.96
CA LEU A 385 5.76 15.41 1.05
C LEU A 385 6.42 14.84 -0.20
N GLU A 386 6.09 15.35 -1.38
CA GLU A 386 6.62 14.88 -2.66
C GLU A 386 8.04 15.41 -2.95
N SER A 387 8.37 16.61 -2.47
CA SER A 387 9.64 17.29 -2.80
C SER A 387 10.81 16.97 -1.86
N ASN A 388 10.56 16.39 -0.68
CA ASN A 388 11.63 16.06 0.26
C ASN A 388 12.57 14.94 -0.27
N ASN A 389 13.78 14.89 0.29
CA ASN A 389 14.81 13.95 -0.14
C ASN A 389 14.40 12.48 0.01
N TYR A 390 13.62 12.14 1.05
CA TYR A 390 13.13 10.77 1.24
C TYR A 390 12.23 10.34 0.08
N ALA A 391 11.24 11.16 -0.30
CA ALA A 391 10.35 10.89 -1.41
C ALA A 391 11.11 10.79 -2.73
N ARG A 392 12.00 11.77 -3.00
CA ARG A 392 12.84 11.76 -4.19
C ARG A 392 13.71 10.50 -4.29
N MET A 393 14.30 10.06 -3.17
CA MET A 393 15.11 8.84 -3.11
C MET A 393 14.26 7.61 -3.42
N VAL A 394 13.17 7.37 -2.68
CA VAL A 394 12.38 6.13 -2.86
C VAL A 394 11.69 6.09 -4.22
N PHE A 395 11.19 7.22 -4.74
CA PHE A 395 10.59 7.28 -6.07
C PHE A 395 11.59 6.97 -7.17
N ARG A 396 12.81 7.47 -7.02
CA ARG A 396 13.86 7.21 -7.99
C ARG A 396 14.34 5.76 -7.95
N LEU A 397 14.44 5.17 -6.75
CA LEU A 397 14.95 3.81 -6.58
C LEU A 397 13.90 2.72 -6.79
N ALA A 398 12.61 3.03 -6.71
CA ALA A 398 11.53 2.06 -6.88
C ALA A 398 11.57 1.36 -8.24
N ASP A 399 11.92 2.10 -9.29
CA ASP A 399 11.92 1.65 -10.68
C ASP A 399 13.33 1.73 -11.31
N ALA A 400 14.37 1.87 -10.48
CA ALA A 400 15.76 2.05 -10.90
C ALA A 400 16.37 0.79 -11.52
N SER A 401 17.30 0.98 -12.45
CA SER A 401 18.11 -0.12 -12.96
C SER A 401 19.01 -0.73 -11.86
N PRO A 402 19.40 -2.02 -11.98
CA PRO A 402 20.33 -2.63 -11.03
C PRO A 402 21.67 -1.89 -10.92
N SER A 403 22.13 -1.26 -12.00
CA SER A 403 23.39 -0.49 -12.01
C SER A 403 23.27 0.80 -11.19
N LEU A 404 22.13 1.50 -11.28
CA LEU A 404 21.85 2.69 -10.47
C LEU A 404 21.76 2.31 -8.98
N VAL A 405 21.04 1.24 -8.66
CA VAL A 405 20.93 0.76 -7.27
C VAL A 405 22.32 0.40 -6.72
N THR A 406 23.14 -0.31 -7.49
CA THR A 406 24.52 -0.66 -7.11
C THR A 406 25.37 0.58 -6.86
N THR A 407 25.32 1.57 -7.76
CA THR A 407 26.07 2.83 -7.62
C THR A 407 25.64 3.62 -6.37
N VAL A 408 24.33 3.65 -6.10
CA VAL A 408 23.81 4.29 -4.88
C VAL A 408 24.25 3.52 -3.64
N ALA A 409 24.25 2.19 -3.70
CA ALA A 409 24.72 1.34 -2.61
C ALA A 409 26.21 1.54 -2.28
N GLU A 410 27.07 1.67 -3.29
CA GLU A 410 28.49 2.02 -3.12
C GLU A 410 28.65 3.38 -2.43
N GLY A 411 27.92 4.38 -2.90
CA GLY A 411 27.95 5.72 -2.32
C GLY A 411 27.45 5.76 -0.88
N LEU A 412 26.38 5.03 -0.56
CA LEU A 412 25.86 4.91 0.79
C LEU A 412 26.83 4.16 1.71
N LEU A 413 27.47 3.08 1.24
CA LEU A 413 28.49 2.36 2.01
C LEU A 413 29.66 3.29 2.36
N ALA A 414 30.15 4.05 1.38
CA ALA A 414 31.23 5.00 1.56
C ALA A 414 30.84 6.14 2.53
N ALA A 415 29.64 6.71 2.36
CA ALA A 415 29.14 7.80 3.21
C ALA A 415 28.90 7.36 4.66
N ARG A 416 28.44 6.12 4.87
CA ARG A 416 28.23 5.54 6.21
C ARG A 416 29.55 5.19 6.89
N GLY A 417 30.54 4.71 6.13
CA GLY A 417 31.75 4.13 6.67
C GLY A 417 31.45 2.96 7.62
N SER A 418 32.09 2.95 8.79
CA SER A 418 31.86 1.96 9.86
C SER A 418 30.73 2.34 10.84
N GLY A 419 30.03 3.45 10.59
CA GLY A 419 28.98 3.97 11.46
C GLY A 419 27.58 3.48 11.11
N LYS A 420 26.57 4.27 11.50
CA LYS A 420 25.15 4.07 11.17
C LYS A 420 24.55 5.41 10.75
N PHE A 421 23.58 5.39 9.84
CA PHE A 421 22.82 6.58 9.49
C PHE A 421 21.80 6.97 10.56
N LEU A 422 21.32 6.01 11.37
CA LEU A 422 20.38 6.25 12.48
C LEU A 422 19.03 6.86 12.05
N GLY A 423 18.61 6.65 10.80
CA GLY A 423 17.32 7.13 10.30
C GLY A 423 17.21 7.18 8.78
N VAL A 424 15.97 7.15 8.27
CA VAL A 424 15.69 7.25 6.83
C VAL A 424 16.01 8.63 6.26
N VAL A 425 15.99 9.67 7.09
CA VAL A 425 16.32 11.03 6.67
C VAL A 425 17.80 11.12 6.31
N GLN A 426 18.68 10.62 7.17
CA GLN A 426 20.12 10.61 6.93
C GLN A 426 20.50 9.73 5.75
N ILE A 427 19.84 8.57 5.58
CA ILE A 427 20.01 7.72 4.40
C ILE A 427 19.60 8.50 3.14
N ALA A 428 18.42 9.14 3.15
CA ALA A 428 17.93 9.90 2.02
C ALA A 428 18.82 11.09 1.68
N ASP A 429 19.30 11.83 2.68
CA ASP A 429 20.21 12.95 2.47
C ASP A 429 21.55 12.49 1.89
N ALA A 430 22.10 11.39 2.41
CA ALA A 430 23.32 10.79 1.87
C ALA A 430 23.14 10.29 0.44
N ALA A 431 22.05 9.57 0.15
CA ALA A 431 21.74 9.10 -1.19
C ALA A 431 21.56 10.28 -2.15
N MET A 432 20.75 11.26 -1.77
CA MET A 432 20.49 12.43 -2.61
C MET A 432 21.73 13.29 -2.80
N ALA A 433 22.73 13.26 -1.92
CA ALA A 433 24.00 13.94 -2.13
C ALA A 433 24.90 13.26 -3.19
N LEU A 434 24.62 12.01 -3.57
CA LEU A 434 25.42 11.29 -4.55
C LEU A 434 25.27 11.93 -5.95
N PRO A 435 26.37 12.06 -6.71
CA PRO A 435 26.33 12.64 -8.06
C PRO A 435 25.36 11.91 -9.00
N VAL A 436 25.27 10.58 -8.90
CA VAL A 436 24.34 9.78 -9.71
C VAL A 436 22.88 10.12 -9.41
N MET A 437 22.58 10.60 -8.18
CA MET A 437 21.25 11.01 -7.74
C MET A 437 20.90 12.46 -8.14
N GLN A 438 21.86 13.21 -8.70
CA GLN A 438 21.66 14.55 -9.24
C GLN A 438 21.32 14.52 -10.73
N PRO A 439 20.53 15.49 -11.26
CA PRO A 439 20.08 15.47 -12.65
C PRO A 439 21.23 15.51 -13.67
N VAL A 440 22.10 16.52 -13.59
CA VAL A 440 23.23 16.66 -14.50
C VAL A 440 24.48 17.07 -13.74
N GLN A 441 25.62 16.45 -14.04
CA GLN A 441 26.91 16.74 -13.41
C GLN A 441 27.97 16.98 -14.47
N VAL A 442 28.85 17.95 -14.23
CA VAL A 442 30.06 18.18 -15.02
C VAL A 442 31.25 17.62 -14.24
N LEU A 443 32.04 16.77 -14.89
CA LEU A 443 33.23 16.15 -14.36
C LEU A 443 34.47 16.65 -15.10
N ARG A 444 35.54 16.92 -14.35
CA ARG A 444 36.85 17.34 -14.89
C ARG A 444 37.95 16.50 -14.26
N GLY A 445 38.70 15.78 -15.09
CA GLY A 445 39.72 14.84 -14.58
C GLY A 445 39.16 13.70 -13.73
N GLY A 446 37.84 13.44 -13.79
CA GLY A 446 37.15 12.43 -12.99
C GLY A 446 36.38 12.99 -11.80
N ASP A 447 36.66 14.22 -11.38
CA ASP A 447 36.01 14.84 -10.22
C ASP A 447 34.80 15.67 -10.63
N VAL A 448 33.73 15.61 -9.83
CA VAL A 448 32.55 16.47 -10.00
C VAL A 448 32.91 17.92 -9.68
N VAL A 449 32.74 18.81 -10.65
CA VAL A 449 33.05 20.24 -10.50
C VAL A 449 31.81 21.14 -10.45
N ALA A 450 30.68 20.69 -11.00
CA ALA A 450 29.42 21.45 -10.96
C ALA A 450 28.19 20.54 -11.15
N GLY A 451 27.08 20.93 -10.52
CA GLY A 451 25.76 20.30 -10.70
C GLY A 451 24.78 21.25 -11.37
N HIS A 452 23.89 20.68 -12.19
CA HIS A 452 23.00 21.42 -13.07
C HIS A 452 21.59 20.82 -13.10
N GLY A 453 20.58 21.68 -13.27
CA GLY A 453 19.18 21.28 -13.39
C GLY A 453 18.76 20.89 -14.82
N SER A 454 19.58 21.21 -15.83
CA SER A 454 19.33 20.86 -17.23
C SER A 454 20.64 20.55 -17.97
N ILE A 455 20.55 19.77 -19.04
CA ILE A 455 21.69 19.37 -19.88
C ILE A 455 22.26 20.61 -20.57
N GLN A 456 21.41 21.50 -21.11
CA GLN A 456 21.89 22.72 -21.75
C GLN A 456 22.67 23.61 -20.79
N SER A 457 22.24 23.74 -19.54
CA SER A 457 22.96 24.55 -18.56
C SER A 457 24.35 23.99 -18.22
N ALA A 458 24.51 22.66 -18.22
CA ALA A 458 25.79 22.00 -18.04
C ALA A 458 26.68 22.17 -19.27
N VAL A 459 26.13 21.99 -20.47
CA VAL A 459 26.83 22.23 -21.74
C VAL A 459 27.36 23.65 -21.76
N SER A 460 26.52 24.66 -21.48
CA SER A 460 26.91 26.08 -21.47
C SER A 460 28.03 26.45 -20.47
N ALA A 461 28.27 25.61 -19.46
CA ALA A 461 29.32 25.81 -18.45
C ALA A 461 30.58 24.96 -18.71
N ALA A 462 30.51 24.02 -19.65
CA ALA A 462 31.58 23.06 -19.88
C ALA A 462 32.79 23.70 -20.57
N VAL A 463 33.97 23.15 -20.27
CA VAL A 463 35.20 23.44 -21.01
C VAL A 463 35.71 22.18 -21.71
N ALA A 464 36.65 22.35 -22.64
CA ALA A 464 37.18 21.23 -23.42
C ALA A 464 37.76 20.14 -22.51
N GLY A 465 37.42 18.87 -22.80
CA GLY A 465 37.80 17.72 -21.99
C GLY A 465 36.88 17.41 -20.80
N ASP A 466 35.88 18.26 -20.51
CA ASP A 466 34.88 17.94 -19.48
C ASP A 466 33.99 16.76 -19.92
N ALA A 467 33.55 15.97 -18.94
CA ALA A 467 32.54 14.93 -19.12
C ALA A 467 31.25 15.32 -18.40
N ILE A 468 30.15 15.42 -19.13
CA ILE A 468 28.81 15.67 -18.62
C ILE A 468 28.10 14.34 -18.44
N THR A 469 27.79 13.97 -17.21
CA THR A 469 26.97 12.79 -16.89
C THR A 469 25.54 13.22 -16.58
N VAL A 470 24.57 12.60 -17.24
CA VAL A 470 23.15 12.90 -17.10
C VAL A 470 22.45 11.73 -16.45
N ALA A 471 21.83 11.96 -15.29
CA ALA A 471 20.99 10.98 -14.64
C ALA A 471 19.73 10.69 -15.46
N ALA A 472 19.24 9.47 -15.35
CA ALA A 472 17.93 9.11 -15.88
C ALA A 472 16.84 10.07 -15.40
N GLY A 473 15.89 10.34 -16.28
CA GLY A 473 14.88 11.38 -16.13
C GLY A 473 14.47 11.95 -17.48
N THR A 474 13.37 12.71 -17.48
CA THR A 474 12.89 13.41 -18.69
C THR A 474 13.32 14.87 -18.65
N TYR A 475 14.02 15.31 -19.69
CA TYR A 475 14.55 16.65 -19.87
C TYR A 475 13.82 17.33 -21.03
N LEU A 476 12.99 18.32 -20.70
CA LEU A 476 12.22 19.10 -21.67
C LEU A 476 13.05 20.29 -22.18
N GLU A 477 13.94 20.04 -23.15
CA GLU A 477 14.83 21.05 -23.71
C GLU A 477 15.34 20.68 -25.11
N ASN A 478 15.91 21.64 -25.83
CA ASN A 478 16.79 21.38 -26.98
C ASN A 478 18.23 21.59 -26.54
N VAL A 479 19.13 20.67 -26.87
CA VAL A 479 20.54 20.72 -26.47
C VAL A 479 21.40 21.19 -27.64
N ARG A 480 22.15 22.27 -27.44
CA ARG A 480 23.09 22.84 -28.41
C ARG A 480 24.50 22.82 -27.85
N VAL A 481 25.39 22.11 -28.55
CA VAL A 481 26.81 21.95 -28.23
C VAL A 481 27.63 22.58 -29.34
N ASP A 482 27.94 23.87 -29.25
CA ASP A 482 28.59 24.60 -30.34
C ASP A 482 29.63 25.64 -29.90
N HIS A 483 29.87 25.79 -28.61
CA HIS A 483 30.85 26.74 -28.07
C HIS A 483 32.08 26.05 -27.47
N VAL A 484 32.10 24.71 -27.41
CA VAL A 484 33.17 23.94 -26.78
C VAL A 484 33.38 22.60 -27.50
N ASP A 485 34.59 22.40 -27.99
CA ASP A 485 35.03 21.14 -28.61
C ASP A 485 35.46 20.14 -27.52
N GLY A 486 35.47 18.84 -27.84
CA GLY A 486 36.09 17.82 -26.98
C GLY A 486 35.32 17.49 -25.69
N VAL A 487 34.01 17.74 -25.65
CA VAL A 487 33.17 17.40 -24.49
C VAL A 487 32.52 16.03 -24.68
N THR A 488 32.48 15.24 -23.61
CA THR A 488 31.71 13.98 -23.57
C THR A 488 30.41 14.19 -22.83
N ILE A 489 29.28 13.87 -23.45
CA ILE A 489 27.95 13.91 -22.84
C ILE A 489 27.42 12.48 -22.83
N ARG A 490 27.13 11.94 -21.64
CA ARG A 490 26.73 10.54 -21.49
C ARG A 490 25.66 10.33 -20.42
N ALA A 491 24.88 9.28 -20.57
CA ALA A 491 24.10 8.73 -19.46
C ALA A 491 25.01 8.41 -18.26
N ALA A 492 24.53 8.70 -17.05
CA ALA A 492 25.27 8.43 -15.81
C ALA A 492 25.34 6.93 -15.49
N THR A 493 24.37 6.16 -15.99
CA THR A 493 24.18 4.72 -15.80
C THR A 493 23.74 4.09 -17.14
N ASP A 494 23.42 2.79 -17.13
CA ASP A 494 22.78 2.11 -18.27
C ASP A 494 21.33 2.59 -18.54
N GLU A 495 20.67 3.12 -17.52
CA GLU A 495 19.37 3.79 -17.63
C GLU A 495 19.48 5.09 -18.43
N ARG A 496 18.69 5.19 -19.51
CA ARG A 496 18.80 6.25 -20.52
C ARG A 496 18.05 7.50 -20.08
N PRO A 497 18.70 8.66 -20.02
CA PRO A 497 18.01 9.93 -19.89
C PRO A 497 17.20 10.21 -21.18
N ARG A 498 15.97 10.69 -21.01
CA ARG A 498 15.09 11.04 -22.11
C ARG A 498 15.10 12.54 -22.37
N ILE A 499 15.53 12.94 -23.55
CA ILE A 499 15.46 14.32 -24.04
C ILE A 499 14.20 14.45 -24.91
N VAL A 500 13.34 15.39 -24.55
CA VAL A 500 12.15 15.75 -25.33
C VAL A 500 12.33 17.16 -25.84
N GLY A 501 12.56 17.29 -27.14
CA GLY A 501 12.71 18.58 -27.81
C GLY A 501 11.48 19.46 -27.60
N VAL A 502 11.70 20.73 -27.27
CA VAL A 502 10.61 21.71 -27.13
C VAL A 502 10.38 22.45 -28.45
N ASP A 503 9.11 22.80 -28.70
CA ASP A 503 8.71 23.51 -29.90
C ASP A 503 9.19 24.98 -29.93
N GLY A 504 9.22 25.58 -31.11
CA GLY A 504 9.69 26.96 -31.30
C GLY A 504 11.21 27.11 -31.46
N ASN A 505 11.97 26.02 -31.50
CA ASN A 505 13.38 26.06 -31.83
C ASN A 505 13.58 26.41 -33.31
N SER A 506 14.27 27.52 -33.60
CA SER A 506 14.47 28.01 -34.97
C SER A 506 15.32 27.09 -35.85
N ARG A 507 16.17 26.23 -35.25
CA ARG A 507 16.97 25.24 -35.98
C ARG A 507 16.25 23.92 -36.22
N ARG A 508 15.14 23.67 -35.52
CA ARG A 508 14.34 22.43 -35.57
C ARG A 508 15.19 21.17 -35.32
N ARG A 509 15.98 21.20 -34.25
CA ARG A 509 16.88 20.11 -33.82
C ARG A 509 16.67 19.83 -32.35
N VAL A 510 16.56 18.56 -31.97
CA VAL A 510 16.48 18.18 -30.54
C VAL A 510 17.87 18.28 -29.92
N VAL A 511 18.87 17.65 -30.55
CA VAL A 511 20.29 17.76 -30.20
C VAL A 511 21.06 18.32 -31.40
N ASP A 512 21.81 19.41 -31.20
CA ASP A 512 22.57 20.14 -32.21
C ASP A 512 24.06 20.19 -31.83
N ILE A 513 24.86 19.33 -32.45
CA ILE A 513 26.30 19.14 -32.19
C ILE A 513 27.10 19.95 -33.21
N GLY A 514 27.19 21.25 -32.96
CA GLY A 514 27.92 22.19 -33.81
C GLY A 514 29.44 22.22 -33.57
N ALA A 515 29.89 21.81 -32.38
CA ALA A 515 31.28 21.70 -31.99
C ALA A 515 31.91 20.38 -32.45
N SER A 516 33.24 20.33 -32.50
CA SER A 516 34.01 19.16 -32.93
C SER A 516 34.44 18.27 -31.77
N ASP A 517 34.78 17.01 -32.07
CA ASP A 517 35.29 16.03 -31.10
C ASP A 517 34.32 15.79 -29.91
N VAL A 518 33.01 15.96 -30.15
CA VAL A 518 31.97 15.76 -29.14
C VAL A 518 31.53 14.30 -29.11
N ALA A 519 31.47 13.70 -27.92
CA ALA A 519 30.84 12.40 -27.71
C ALA A 519 29.44 12.55 -27.11
N PHE A 520 28.43 11.88 -27.68
CA PHE A 520 27.04 11.90 -27.24
C PHE A 520 26.50 10.47 -27.13
N LEU A 521 26.35 9.99 -25.89
CA LEU A 521 26.31 8.56 -25.58
C LEU A 521 25.09 8.20 -24.72
N GLY A 522 24.23 7.32 -25.21
CA GLY A 522 23.29 6.60 -24.35
C GLY A 522 21.95 7.28 -24.03
N PHE A 523 21.42 8.15 -24.90
CA PHE A 523 20.17 8.88 -24.63
C PHE A 523 18.96 8.31 -25.35
N GLU A 524 17.77 8.52 -24.77
CA GLU A 524 16.50 8.49 -25.49
C GLU A 524 16.19 9.90 -25.99
N ILE A 525 15.79 10.04 -27.26
CA ILE A 525 15.59 11.33 -27.92
C ILE A 525 14.26 11.31 -28.66
N SER A 526 13.40 12.27 -28.34
CA SER A 526 12.13 12.50 -29.05
C SER A 526 11.88 14.00 -29.20
N GLY A 527 10.99 14.40 -30.09
CA GLY A 527 10.73 15.82 -30.32
C GLY A 527 9.51 16.06 -31.22
N PRO A 528 9.30 17.31 -31.66
CA PRO A 528 8.27 17.60 -32.65
C PRO A 528 8.56 16.90 -33.98
N SER A 529 7.52 16.42 -34.66
CA SER A 529 7.64 15.55 -35.84
C SER A 529 8.24 16.21 -37.09
N ASN A 530 8.61 17.49 -37.01
CA ASN A 530 9.33 18.24 -38.05
C ASN A 530 10.79 18.57 -37.66
N TYR A 531 11.33 17.93 -36.62
CA TYR A 531 12.67 18.18 -36.09
C TYR A 531 13.62 17.04 -36.44
N VAL A 532 14.90 17.34 -36.51
CA VAL A 532 15.97 16.34 -36.50
C VAL A 532 16.23 15.90 -35.06
N GLY A 533 16.36 14.60 -34.81
CA GLY A 533 16.76 14.05 -33.51
C GLY A 533 18.15 14.52 -33.12
N ILE A 534 19.18 14.03 -33.82
CA ILE A 534 20.56 14.48 -33.66
C ILE A 534 21.08 15.09 -34.95
N ALA A 535 21.40 16.38 -34.91
CA ALA A 535 22.07 17.10 -35.97
C ALA A 535 23.55 17.28 -35.64
N ILE A 536 24.44 17.03 -36.61
CA ILE A 536 25.89 17.11 -36.45
C ILE A 536 26.50 18.11 -37.45
N PRO A 537 26.41 19.43 -37.19
CA PRO A 537 27.18 20.40 -37.98
C PRO A 537 28.70 20.40 -37.74
N GLY A 538 29.14 19.94 -36.57
CA GLY A 538 30.56 19.78 -36.26
C GLY A 538 31.19 18.58 -36.98
N THR A 539 32.43 18.27 -36.61
CA THR A 539 33.20 17.13 -37.14
C THR A 539 33.73 16.24 -36.02
N ASN A 540 34.10 15.01 -36.34
CA ASN A 540 34.62 14.01 -35.39
C ASN A 540 33.67 13.72 -34.22
N ALA A 541 32.35 13.87 -34.42
CA ALA A 541 31.39 13.55 -33.38
C ALA A 541 31.29 12.03 -33.19
N THR A 542 31.11 11.59 -31.94
CA THR A 542 30.91 10.18 -31.58
C THR A 542 29.51 9.99 -31.01
N ILE A 543 28.62 9.40 -31.79
CA ILE A 543 27.19 9.22 -31.48
C ILE A 543 26.92 7.74 -31.24
N VAL A 544 26.82 7.35 -29.97
CA VAL A 544 26.80 5.94 -29.60
C VAL A 544 25.56 5.58 -28.82
N GLY A 545 24.91 4.50 -29.25
CA GLY A 545 23.94 3.81 -28.42
C GLY A 545 22.74 4.67 -28.09
N ASN A 546 22.27 5.59 -28.92
CA ASN A 546 21.09 6.41 -28.65
C ASN A 546 19.82 5.75 -29.21
N VAL A 547 18.67 6.02 -28.61
CA VAL A 547 17.34 5.60 -29.09
C VAL A 547 16.58 6.85 -29.53
N ILE A 548 16.16 6.91 -30.79
CA ILE A 548 15.59 8.11 -31.41
C ILE A 548 14.23 7.80 -32.01
N SER A 549 13.19 8.52 -31.61
CA SER A 549 11.82 8.37 -32.10
C SER A 549 11.11 9.70 -32.29
N ASP A 550 9.94 9.69 -32.93
CA ASP A 550 9.02 10.84 -33.05
C ASP A 550 9.62 12.10 -33.70
N VAL A 551 10.64 11.93 -34.54
CA VAL A 551 11.33 13.01 -35.26
C VAL A 551 11.25 12.80 -36.77
N VAL A 552 11.45 13.86 -37.56
CA VAL A 552 11.43 13.74 -39.03
C VAL A 552 12.67 13.02 -39.55
N THR A 553 13.83 13.33 -38.97
CA THR A 553 15.10 12.71 -39.32
C THR A 553 15.78 12.24 -38.05
N GLY A 554 16.17 10.98 -37.96
CA GLY A 554 16.83 10.43 -36.78
C GLY A 554 18.17 11.09 -36.52
N ILE A 555 19.15 10.84 -37.40
CA ILE A 555 20.49 11.43 -37.33
C ILE A 555 20.84 12.10 -38.66
N GLN A 556 21.32 13.34 -38.60
CA GLN A 556 21.73 14.09 -39.79
C GLN A 556 23.07 14.80 -39.55
N THR A 557 24.06 14.54 -40.41
CA THR A 557 25.27 15.40 -40.46
C THR A 557 24.97 16.65 -41.28
N ASN A 558 25.53 17.80 -40.92
CA ASN A 558 25.23 19.11 -41.54
C ASN A 558 26.51 19.84 -41.95
N THR A 559 27.11 19.48 -43.08
CA THR A 559 28.23 20.20 -43.68
C THR A 559 28.23 19.94 -45.19
N PRO A 560 28.86 20.80 -46.02
CA PRO A 560 28.95 20.56 -47.45
C PRO A 560 29.55 19.19 -47.79
N SER A 561 29.11 18.57 -48.88
CA SER A 561 29.44 17.19 -49.28
C SER A 561 30.90 16.92 -49.62
N ASP A 562 31.70 17.96 -49.80
CA ASP A 562 33.13 17.89 -50.02
C ASP A 562 33.95 17.94 -48.71
N ARG A 563 33.32 18.24 -47.57
CA ARG A 563 34.02 18.35 -46.28
C ARG A 563 34.13 17.01 -45.57
N GLU A 564 35.30 16.82 -44.95
CA GLU A 564 35.55 15.70 -44.05
C GLU A 564 34.72 15.87 -42.77
N GLY A 565 33.86 14.89 -42.50
CA GLY A 565 33.05 14.82 -41.29
C GLY A 565 33.73 14.05 -40.18
N GLY A 566 34.32 12.88 -40.48
CA GLY A 566 35.03 12.05 -39.50
C GLY A 566 34.14 11.50 -38.37
N ASN A 567 32.82 11.50 -38.52
CA ASN A 567 31.89 11.15 -37.43
C ASN A 567 31.79 9.64 -37.24
N THR A 568 31.62 9.19 -36.00
CA THR A 568 31.32 7.80 -35.66
C THR A 568 29.86 7.72 -35.17
N ILE A 569 29.02 6.97 -35.89
CA ILE A 569 27.60 6.77 -35.55
C ILE A 569 27.39 5.27 -35.36
N THR A 570 27.26 4.80 -34.13
CA THR A 570 27.20 3.36 -33.88
C THR A 570 26.25 2.92 -32.77
N GLY A 571 25.64 1.75 -32.93
CA GLY A 571 24.75 1.17 -31.91
C GLY A 571 23.46 1.94 -31.68
N ASN A 572 23.08 2.88 -32.55
CA ASN A 572 21.88 3.69 -32.36
C ASN A 572 20.65 2.95 -32.89
N VAL A 573 19.51 3.11 -32.21
CA VAL A 573 18.19 2.63 -32.63
C VAL A 573 17.36 3.84 -33.05
N ILE A 574 16.83 3.81 -34.27
CA ILE A 574 16.05 4.89 -34.86
C ILE A 574 14.72 4.30 -35.34
N ASP A 575 13.62 4.70 -34.72
CA ASP A 575 12.30 4.11 -34.95
C ASP A 575 11.26 5.18 -35.29
N GLY A 576 10.32 4.84 -36.17
CA GLY A 576 9.17 5.69 -36.49
C GLY A 576 9.49 7.03 -37.16
N THR A 577 10.67 7.16 -37.79
CA THR A 577 11.10 8.41 -38.45
C THR A 577 10.75 8.44 -39.95
N SER A 578 10.74 9.63 -40.56
CA SER A 578 10.66 9.71 -42.03
C SER A 578 11.99 9.33 -42.67
N VAL A 579 13.08 9.88 -42.15
CA VAL A 579 14.45 9.59 -42.60
C VAL A 579 15.26 9.05 -41.42
N GLY A 580 15.87 7.87 -41.57
CA GLY A 580 16.69 7.28 -40.51
C GLY A 580 18.00 8.04 -40.31
N ILE A 581 18.97 7.81 -41.21
CA ILE A 581 20.29 8.43 -41.17
C ILE A 581 20.54 9.20 -42.48
N SER A 582 20.87 10.50 -42.38
CA SER A 582 21.14 11.38 -43.52
C SER A 582 22.57 11.95 -43.44
N LEU A 583 23.44 11.50 -44.35
CA LEU A 583 24.85 11.89 -44.38
C LEU A 583 25.12 12.94 -45.48
N GLN A 584 25.51 14.13 -45.08
CA GLN A 584 25.79 15.25 -45.96
C GLN A 584 27.28 15.52 -46.12
N ASN A 585 28.15 14.91 -45.30
CA ASN A 585 29.61 15.00 -45.36
C ASN A 585 30.24 13.62 -45.62
N ARG A 586 31.55 13.60 -45.91
CA ARG A 586 32.30 12.36 -46.18
C ARG A 586 33.10 11.88 -44.96
N GLY A 587 33.61 10.65 -45.02
CA GLY A 587 34.52 10.12 -44.00
C GLY A 587 33.87 9.72 -42.69
N SER A 588 32.54 9.71 -42.61
CA SER A 588 31.82 9.20 -41.44
C SER A 588 31.77 7.67 -41.46
N THR A 589 31.85 7.06 -40.28
CA THR A 589 31.69 5.63 -40.03
C THR A 589 30.33 5.39 -39.38
N VAL A 590 29.49 4.57 -40.01
CA VAL A 590 28.13 4.24 -39.56
C VAL A 590 28.02 2.73 -39.40
N THR A 591 28.01 2.24 -38.16
CA THR A 591 28.06 0.80 -37.89
C THR A 591 27.09 0.33 -36.82
N ASP A 592 26.53 -0.86 -36.97
CA ASP A 592 25.70 -1.50 -35.94
C ASP A 592 24.48 -0.66 -35.49
N ASN A 593 23.94 0.18 -36.37
CA ASN A 593 22.71 0.93 -36.10
C ASN A 593 21.48 0.14 -36.57
N ASP A 594 20.36 0.27 -35.88
CA ASP A 594 19.06 -0.30 -36.26
C ASP A 594 18.09 0.83 -36.63
N VAL A 595 17.75 0.93 -37.92
CA VAL A 595 16.69 1.83 -38.41
C VAL A 595 15.46 1.01 -38.74
N VAL A 596 14.41 1.24 -37.95
CA VAL A 596 13.16 0.48 -38.01
C VAL A 596 12.07 1.31 -38.67
N GLY A 597 11.49 0.76 -39.75
CA GLY A 597 10.24 1.27 -40.31
C GLY A 597 10.28 2.70 -40.85
N ALA A 598 11.43 3.19 -41.33
CA ALA A 598 11.52 4.53 -41.90
C ALA A 598 10.52 4.72 -43.06
N THR A 599 9.78 5.83 -43.08
CA THR A 599 8.66 6.00 -44.04
C THR A 599 9.08 6.59 -45.38
N LEU A 600 10.21 7.31 -45.44
CA LEU A 600 10.78 7.85 -46.67
C LEU A 600 12.11 7.18 -47.00
N GLU A 601 13.09 7.21 -46.11
CA GLU A 601 14.46 6.75 -46.36
C GLU A 601 15.10 6.14 -45.10
N ALA A 602 15.62 4.90 -45.17
CA ALA A 602 16.33 4.35 -44.02
C ALA A 602 17.76 4.93 -43.89
N VAL A 603 18.51 4.98 -44.98
CA VAL A 603 19.79 5.69 -45.05
C VAL A 603 19.91 6.48 -46.36
N ALA A 604 20.44 7.69 -46.26
CA ALA A 604 20.70 8.52 -47.43
C ALA A 604 22.04 9.24 -47.31
N SER A 605 22.68 9.51 -48.44
CA SER A 605 23.87 10.34 -48.45
C SER A 605 23.98 11.23 -49.69
N SER A 606 24.41 12.47 -49.50
CA SER A 606 24.81 13.39 -50.56
C SER A 606 26.34 13.49 -50.72
N ALA A 607 27.11 12.62 -50.07
CA ALA A 607 28.57 12.62 -50.07
C ALA A 607 29.14 11.20 -50.20
N SER A 608 30.12 11.02 -51.08
CA SER A 608 30.83 9.74 -51.22
C SER A 608 31.87 9.55 -50.12
N GLY A 609 32.32 8.31 -49.88
CA GLY A 609 33.44 8.03 -48.97
C GLY A 609 33.07 7.88 -47.49
N ASN A 610 31.81 7.57 -47.21
CA ASN A 610 31.36 7.11 -45.89
C ASN A 610 31.49 5.58 -45.79
N THR A 611 31.80 5.06 -44.60
CA THR A 611 31.83 3.61 -44.35
C THR A 611 30.55 3.21 -43.62
N ILE A 612 29.67 2.44 -44.27
CA ILE A 612 28.36 2.09 -43.71
C ILE A 612 28.20 0.56 -43.74
N THR A 613 28.41 -0.11 -42.60
CA THR A 613 28.45 -1.58 -42.52
C THR A 613 27.89 -2.10 -41.19
N GLY A 614 27.36 -3.32 -41.15
CA GLY A 614 26.85 -3.95 -39.93
C GLY A 614 25.50 -3.40 -39.45
N ASN A 615 24.87 -2.50 -40.20
CA ASN A 615 23.61 -1.88 -39.82
C ASN A 615 22.41 -2.73 -40.26
N ARG A 616 21.29 -2.51 -39.59
CA ARG A 616 19.97 -3.04 -39.93
C ARG A 616 19.09 -1.91 -40.42
N PHE A 617 18.63 -2.02 -41.67
CA PHE A 617 17.76 -1.02 -42.29
C PHE A 617 16.45 -1.66 -42.72
N SER A 618 15.34 -1.01 -42.37
CA SER A 618 14.00 -1.36 -42.83
C SER A 618 13.18 -0.11 -43.11
N VAL A 619 12.22 -0.24 -44.03
CA VAL A 619 11.30 0.83 -44.41
C VAL A 619 9.85 0.37 -44.36
N ALA A 620 8.95 1.33 -44.17
CA ALA A 620 7.50 1.12 -44.25
C ALA A 620 6.94 1.68 -45.58
N GLY A 621 5.88 1.05 -46.09
CA GLY A 621 5.16 1.52 -47.27
C GLY A 621 6.05 1.63 -48.52
N ALA A 622 6.10 2.83 -49.12
CA ALA A 622 6.82 3.11 -50.36
C ALA A 622 8.23 3.71 -50.14
N GLY A 623 8.75 3.64 -48.91
CA GLY A 623 10.07 4.15 -48.57
C GLY A 623 11.23 3.45 -49.29
N LYS A 624 12.41 4.06 -49.23
CA LYS A 624 13.66 3.59 -49.83
C LYS A 624 14.64 3.13 -48.75
N LEU A 625 15.23 1.95 -48.94
CA LEU A 625 16.25 1.44 -48.02
C LEU A 625 17.54 2.28 -48.08
N ALA A 626 17.96 2.69 -49.28
CA ALA A 626 19.17 3.49 -49.47
C ALA A 626 19.03 4.47 -50.64
N VAL A 627 19.44 5.72 -50.42
CA VAL A 627 19.38 6.78 -51.44
C VAL A 627 20.69 7.55 -51.54
N ALA A 628 21.27 7.57 -52.74
CA ALA A 628 22.42 8.40 -53.08
C ALA A 628 21.98 9.68 -53.80
N TYR A 629 22.35 10.83 -53.25
CA TYR A 629 22.02 12.16 -53.73
C TYR A 629 23.22 12.86 -54.38
N ALA A 630 22.95 13.89 -55.19
CA ALA A 630 23.95 14.82 -55.72
C ALA A 630 25.13 14.17 -56.46
N GLY A 631 24.93 12.99 -57.07
CA GLY A 631 25.98 12.25 -57.78
C GLY A 631 26.98 11.53 -56.86
N ALA A 632 26.68 11.41 -55.57
CA ALA A 632 27.45 10.60 -54.64
C ALA A 632 27.33 9.09 -54.96
N THR A 633 28.36 8.34 -54.59
CA THR A 633 28.35 6.88 -54.52
C THR A 633 28.14 6.49 -53.06
N LEU A 634 27.04 5.79 -52.78
CA LEU A 634 26.69 5.31 -51.46
C LEU A 634 27.06 3.83 -51.32
N ASP A 635 28.21 3.55 -50.71
CA ASP A 635 28.59 2.18 -50.35
C ASP A 635 27.96 1.79 -49.01
N VAL A 636 27.00 0.88 -49.11
CA VAL A 636 26.24 0.30 -48.00
C VAL A 636 26.32 -1.23 -48.07
N ALA A 637 27.45 -1.77 -48.52
CA ALA A 637 27.71 -3.19 -48.42
C ALA A 637 27.75 -3.65 -46.95
N ARG A 638 27.53 -4.95 -46.74
CA ARG A 638 27.52 -5.65 -45.44
C ARG A 638 26.53 -5.05 -44.46
N ASN A 639 25.33 -4.68 -44.92
CA ASN A 639 24.19 -4.34 -44.08
C ASN A 639 23.05 -5.35 -44.27
N TRP A 640 22.16 -5.45 -43.29
CA TRP A 640 20.95 -6.26 -43.34
C TRP A 640 19.74 -5.38 -43.71
N TRP A 641 18.92 -5.86 -44.65
CA TRP A 641 17.95 -5.03 -45.38
C TRP A 641 16.49 -5.42 -45.10
N GLY A 642 16.17 -5.82 -43.87
CA GLY A 642 14.82 -6.29 -43.52
C GLY A 642 14.53 -7.76 -43.89
N SER A 643 15.42 -8.40 -44.66
CA SER A 643 15.27 -9.79 -45.11
C SER A 643 16.62 -10.45 -45.36
N ASN A 644 16.63 -11.77 -45.59
CA ASN A 644 17.84 -12.52 -45.97
C ASN A 644 18.24 -12.32 -47.45
N ALA A 645 17.40 -11.66 -48.25
CA ALA A 645 17.63 -11.43 -49.66
C ALA A 645 18.30 -10.07 -49.93
N ARG A 646 18.91 -9.94 -51.12
CA ARG A 646 19.37 -8.64 -51.62
C ARG A 646 18.17 -7.69 -51.69
N PRO A 647 18.32 -6.41 -51.28
CA PRO A 647 17.26 -5.42 -51.48
C PRO A 647 16.93 -5.29 -52.97
N SER A 648 15.63 -5.15 -53.27
CA SER A 648 15.19 -4.95 -54.65
C SER A 648 15.62 -3.55 -55.13
N ASP A 649 15.92 -3.42 -56.42
CA ASP A 649 16.35 -2.12 -56.99
C ASP A 649 15.26 -1.04 -56.85
N ALA A 650 13.99 -1.46 -56.72
CA ALA A 650 12.87 -0.57 -56.44
C ALA A 650 12.95 0.10 -55.05
N LEU A 651 13.71 -0.46 -54.11
CA LEU A 651 13.95 0.12 -52.78
C LEU A 651 15.23 0.97 -52.72
N LEU A 652 15.97 1.06 -53.83
CA LEU A 652 17.21 1.82 -53.95
C LEU A 652 17.00 3.04 -54.86
N SER A 653 17.83 4.07 -54.72
CA SER A 653 17.85 5.22 -55.62
C SER A 653 19.24 5.85 -55.72
N GLY A 654 19.67 6.19 -56.93
CA GLY A 654 21.01 6.71 -57.19
C GLY A 654 22.08 5.62 -57.31
N ASP A 655 23.36 6.01 -57.22
CA ASP A 655 24.50 5.09 -57.25
C ASP A 655 24.72 4.45 -55.87
N VAL A 656 24.10 3.29 -55.65
CA VAL A 656 24.10 2.58 -54.37
C VAL A 656 24.73 1.19 -54.52
N VAL A 657 25.74 0.91 -53.71
CA VAL A 657 26.41 -0.39 -53.65
C VAL A 657 25.93 -1.16 -52.42
N VAL A 658 25.24 -2.29 -52.64
CA VAL A 658 24.65 -3.12 -51.57
C VAL A 658 25.32 -4.49 -51.40
N SER A 659 26.26 -4.85 -52.27
CA SER A 659 26.88 -6.19 -52.29
C SER A 659 28.31 -6.15 -51.72
N PRO A 660 28.71 -7.13 -50.89
CA PRO A 660 27.89 -8.22 -50.34
C PRO A 660 26.85 -7.70 -49.33
N TRP A 661 25.78 -8.43 -49.03
CA TRP A 661 24.79 -8.06 -47.99
C TRP A 661 24.71 -9.11 -46.87
N CYS A 662 24.21 -8.72 -45.69
CA CYS A 662 24.01 -9.64 -44.57
C CYS A 662 22.74 -10.49 -44.79
N THR A 663 22.82 -11.81 -44.55
CA THR A 663 21.66 -12.72 -44.66
C THR A 663 20.91 -12.91 -43.34
N THR A 664 21.48 -12.42 -42.23
CA THR A 664 20.92 -12.46 -40.88
C THR A 664 20.95 -11.07 -40.25
N SER A 665 20.02 -10.79 -39.35
CA SER A 665 19.93 -9.49 -38.67
C SER A 665 21.13 -9.17 -37.77
N SER A 666 21.87 -10.18 -37.30
CA SER A 666 23.13 -10.01 -36.56
C SER A 666 24.36 -9.81 -37.46
N CYS A 667 24.17 -9.81 -38.79
CA CYS A 667 25.22 -9.74 -39.80
C CYS A 667 26.40 -10.74 -39.62
N VAL A 668 26.14 -11.90 -39.00
CA VAL A 668 27.16 -12.95 -38.83
C VAL A 668 27.50 -13.65 -40.17
N ALA A 669 26.61 -13.57 -41.15
CA ALA A 669 26.78 -14.15 -42.48
C ALA A 669 26.51 -13.12 -43.58
N VAL A 670 27.41 -13.06 -44.58
CA VAL A 670 27.32 -12.17 -45.76
C VAL A 670 27.40 -12.97 -47.06
N THR A 671 26.78 -12.46 -48.14
CA THR A 671 26.79 -13.10 -49.47
C THR A 671 26.83 -12.05 -50.59
N ASP A 672 27.38 -12.41 -51.75
CA ASP A 672 27.41 -11.65 -53.00
C ASP A 672 26.45 -12.20 -54.10
N GLY A 673 25.69 -13.27 -53.78
CA GLY A 673 24.67 -13.94 -54.61
C GLY A 673 24.99 -15.43 -54.86
N THR A 674 24.11 -16.42 -54.84
CA THR A 674 22.63 -16.56 -54.73
C THR A 674 22.22 -17.06 -53.32
N PRO A 675 20.94 -16.89 -52.88
CA PRO A 675 20.50 -17.38 -51.57
C PRO A 675 20.83 -18.88 -51.42
N PRO A 676 21.35 -19.34 -50.26
CA PRO A 676 21.57 -20.77 -50.05
C PRO A 676 20.25 -21.51 -50.26
N PRO A 677 20.24 -22.68 -50.94
CA PRO A 677 19.02 -23.42 -51.17
C PRO A 677 18.35 -23.72 -49.84
N VAL A 678 17.06 -23.40 -49.75
CA VAL A 678 16.21 -23.73 -48.61
C VAL A 678 16.28 -25.24 -48.41
N ILE A 679 16.93 -25.69 -47.34
CA ILE A 679 16.83 -27.09 -46.91
C ILE A 679 15.45 -27.22 -46.25
N ALA A 680 14.60 -28.06 -46.84
CA ALA A 680 13.22 -28.31 -46.44
C ALA A 680 13.09 -28.87 -45.02
#